data_AF-A0A0F5JIS7-F1
#
_entry.id   AF-A0A0F5JIS7-F1
#
_cell.length_a   1.000
_cell.length_b   1.000
_cell.length_c   1.000
_cell.angle_alpha   90.00
_cell.angle_beta   90.00
_cell.angle_gamma   90.00
#
_symmetry.space_group_name_H-M   'P 1'
#
loop_
_entity.id
_entity.type
_entity.pdbx_description
1 polymer ?
#
loop_
_entity_poly.entity_id
_entity_poly.type
_entity_poly.pdbx_seq_one_letter_code
_entity_poly.pdbx_strand_id
1 'polypeptide(L)'
;MKNSILLLCVVMLVQPLFAQQQATISESVETIKTYPFSDPDPVANPSDLYYPYFRFDGFSAKGTDKQWKVVSLENEYIKLTLFPEIGGKIWGAVDKTTGREFIYNNHVVKFRDIAMRGPWTSGGIEFNFGIIGHVPTSSTPVDYVTKQKADGSVSCYVSSYELVTRTFWTVEVNLPKDKAYFTTTTTWHNSSSIDQPYYQWMNAGYPAAGNVEFCYPGTNYIGHGGELHSFPLDEQDRDISWYEKNDFGNSKSYHVVGKYNDFYGAYWHDYDFGSIHHADYDEKLGMKIFLWGLSREGGIWEDLLTDTDGQYIELQSGRMYNQPASNSSFTPYKHTAFGPQVTDQWTEYWFPVKGIKGVSKAGRIGALNVLREKGYLKLYFSPLQKLSTTVKLYEGEKEVGSFALNCGVLETWKDSIPLNESVAAGKLKVVVGENLLVYSEAPSDNITSRPKLTPVDFDWNSVYGLYTQGEQWMNQKVLDKAEKYLLSSLEKDPYFLPALIGLSSLYYRQGHYEEALSRCKTALSINTYEGKTNYLYGLCNMALGNKTDAKDGFSVASYSMDVRSAAYEKLAEMYLMDNNWSKAEHYALRSKEFNRMNLSADHVLMVVYRKTGQPDKAKAIIDPLLEDLPLYHAARFENYLLNRMDEKDFGSLIRNELPFEIYMELAEWYEAVGCNEEALTLLSFAENYPIAAYKKAWLLHKSGDEAGSMIALEKANAQSPEVVFPFRPTSLKALEWAKTIRPDWKISYYEGLIYWVNQDKAKALALFEGCSGANYAPFYLSRASLKEGESRLTDLLKAEQVDESWRTGFALINYYISNNQWQQAVEIGKKYIKKYPSNYYIGLKYAKALCETGQYQPCISLLSKIQVLPNEGSYAGRAVYREANLYRVMELLRSKNYKQVMKSVEASKEWPENLGVGKPYDNMIDSRLEDYLEAKAVAGQGDEQKASALLSAVAGYQTSHSYFNSGNLLSALALRELGKESEANRMVTSWSTDFPENRIAEWCTAIYRGEKEKAAEMLKSRKEQTDTTPWESSFRDSDFELIVRLF
;
A
#
# COMPACT_ATOMS: atom_id res chain seq x y z
N MET A 1 -79.56 -21.35 -51.09
CA MET A 1 -79.38 -22.36 -50.02
C MET A 1 -77.90 -22.47 -49.72
N LYS A 2 -77.53 -22.16 -48.47
CA LYS A 2 -76.31 -22.48 -47.70
C LYS A 2 -74.91 -22.26 -48.32
N ASN A 3 -74.28 -21.22 -47.77
CA ASN A 3 -72.86 -20.92 -47.62
C ASN A 3 -71.99 -22.13 -47.23
N SER A 4 -70.71 -22.11 -47.64
CA SER A 4 -69.55 -22.28 -46.75
C SER A 4 -68.24 -21.98 -47.51
N ILE A 5 -67.57 -20.90 -47.09
CA ILE A 5 -66.20 -20.52 -47.48
C ILE A 5 -65.25 -21.22 -46.50
N LEU A 6 -64.27 -21.94 -47.04
CA LEU A 6 -63.26 -22.67 -46.27
C LEU A 6 -62.15 -21.69 -45.83
N LEU A 7 -62.00 -21.50 -44.52
CA LEU A 7 -60.94 -20.68 -43.91
C LEU A 7 -59.72 -21.57 -43.65
N LEU A 8 -58.59 -21.26 -44.28
CA LEU A 8 -57.29 -21.90 -44.05
C LEU A 8 -56.57 -21.12 -42.92
N CYS A 9 -56.53 -21.66 -41.71
CA CYS A 9 -55.73 -21.08 -40.61
C CYS A 9 -54.29 -21.58 -40.70
N VAL A 10 -53.37 -20.69 -41.10
CA VAL A 10 -51.93 -20.86 -40.92
C VAL A 10 -51.61 -20.58 -39.44
N VAL A 11 -51.30 -21.64 -38.69
CA VAL A 11 -50.72 -21.51 -37.34
C VAL A 11 -49.23 -21.27 -37.50
N MET A 12 -48.80 -20.01 -37.44
CA MET A 12 -47.40 -19.68 -37.20
C MET A 12 -47.04 -20.11 -35.77
N LEU A 13 -46.24 -21.17 -35.65
CA LEU A 13 -45.50 -21.49 -34.43
C LEU A 13 -44.47 -20.38 -34.22
N VAL A 14 -44.86 -19.34 -33.48
CA VAL A 14 -43.91 -18.40 -32.86
C VAL A 14 -43.19 -19.21 -31.79
N GLN A 15 -42.01 -19.74 -32.13
CA GLN A 15 -41.08 -20.16 -31.08
C GLN A 15 -40.75 -18.92 -30.25
N PRO A 16 -40.83 -18.97 -28.91
CA PRO A 16 -40.33 -17.88 -28.10
C PRO A 16 -38.83 -17.82 -28.39
N LEU A 17 -38.39 -16.75 -29.07
CA LEU A 17 -37.03 -16.29 -29.00
C LEU A 17 -36.74 -16.14 -27.51
N PHE A 18 -36.02 -17.09 -26.91
CA PHE A 18 -35.40 -16.90 -25.62
C PHE A 18 -34.47 -15.70 -25.78
N ALA A 19 -34.95 -14.51 -25.40
CA ALA A 19 -34.12 -13.34 -25.28
C ALA A 19 -33.01 -13.71 -24.30
N GLN A 20 -31.78 -13.75 -24.79
CA GLN A 20 -30.59 -13.99 -23.98
C GLN A 20 -30.66 -13.02 -22.79
N GLN A 21 -30.67 -13.55 -21.56
CA GLN A 21 -30.92 -12.77 -20.37
C GLN A 21 -29.82 -11.71 -20.24
N GLN A 22 -30.18 -10.44 -20.12
CA GLN A 22 -29.21 -9.36 -19.91
C GLN A 22 -28.51 -9.57 -18.56
N ALA A 23 -27.27 -9.09 -18.44
CA ALA A 23 -26.66 -8.97 -17.11
C ALA A 23 -27.48 -7.97 -16.27
N THR A 24 -27.56 -8.19 -14.98
CA THR A 24 -28.30 -7.34 -14.04
C THR A 24 -27.34 -6.70 -13.05
N ILE A 25 -27.68 -5.48 -12.62
CA ILE A 25 -26.99 -4.77 -11.55
C ILE A 25 -28.02 -4.23 -10.57
N SER A 26 -27.77 -4.39 -9.29
CA SER A 26 -28.67 -3.94 -8.23
C SER A 26 -27.93 -3.40 -7.03
N GLU A 27 -28.51 -2.40 -6.37
CA GLU A 27 -28.03 -1.84 -5.12
C GLU A 27 -28.94 -2.28 -3.97
N SER A 28 -28.37 -2.92 -2.96
CA SER A 28 -29.06 -3.39 -1.75
C SER A 28 -28.46 -2.76 -0.50
N VAL A 29 -29.13 -2.93 0.64
CA VAL A 29 -28.53 -2.75 1.97
C VAL A 29 -28.54 -4.11 2.63
N GLU A 30 -27.38 -4.59 3.05
CA GLU A 30 -27.23 -5.91 3.66
C GLU A 30 -26.71 -5.79 5.07
N THR A 31 -27.29 -6.55 5.99
CA THR A 31 -26.83 -6.61 7.38
C THR A 31 -25.75 -7.68 7.49
N ILE A 32 -24.52 -7.25 7.82
CA ILE A 32 -23.36 -8.13 7.92
C ILE A 32 -22.72 -7.93 9.28
N LYS A 33 -22.36 -9.05 9.92
CA LYS A 33 -21.62 -9.02 11.18
C LYS A 33 -20.28 -8.33 10.95
N THR A 34 -20.08 -7.23 11.66
CA THR A 34 -18.95 -6.31 11.45
C THR A 34 -18.19 -6.12 12.75
N TYR A 35 -16.87 -6.20 12.69
CA TYR A 35 -15.98 -5.78 13.77
C TYR A 35 -15.44 -4.40 13.42
N PRO A 36 -16.09 -3.31 13.87
CA PRO A 36 -15.82 -1.98 13.36
C PRO A 36 -14.46 -1.45 13.81
N PHE A 37 -13.98 -0.46 13.07
CA PHE A 37 -12.96 0.49 13.53
C PHE A 37 -13.60 1.81 13.99
N SER A 38 -12.86 2.62 14.76
CA SER A 38 -13.31 3.90 15.30
C SER A 38 -12.11 4.78 15.71
N ASP A 39 -12.38 5.89 16.41
CA ASP A 39 -11.36 6.75 17.04
C ASP A 39 -10.34 7.32 16.03
N PRO A 40 -10.81 8.16 15.07
CA PRO A 40 -9.91 8.89 14.17
C PRO A 40 -8.93 9.74 14.97
N ASP A 41 -7.66 9.75 14.58
CA ASP A 41 -6.62 10.50 15.27
C ASP A 41 -6.70 11.99 14.92
N PRO A 42 -7.03 12.88 15.88
CA PRO A 42 -7.08 14.31 15.64
C PRO A 42 -5.70 14.98 15.68
N VAL A 43 -4.65 14.25 16.05
CA VAL A 43 -3.27 14.76 16.14
C VAL A 43 -2.66 14.77 14.75
N ALA A 44 -2.48 15.96 14.18
CA ALA A 44 -1.81 16.09 12.90
C ALA A 44 -0.32 15.77 13.03
N ASN A 45 0.17 14.85 12.21
CA ASN A 45 1.59 14.59 12.02
C ASN A 45 1.91 14.52 10.52
N PRO A 46 2.23 15.66 9.89
CA PRO A 46 2.63 15.76 8.49
C PRO A 46 3.88 14.94 8.08
N SER A 47 4.59 14.32 9.03
CA SER A 47 5.67 13.38 8.70
C SER A 47 5.18 11.97 8.38
N ASP A 48 3.89 11.68 8.63
CA ASP A 48 3.28 10.40 8.27
C ASP A 48 3.02 10.31 6.77
N LEU A 49 3.27 9.14 6.18
CA LEU A 49 3.14 8.93 4.74
C LEU A 49 1.71 8.95 4.22
N TYR A 50 0.71 8.78 5.09
CA TYR A 50 -0.70 8.91 4.75
C TYR A 50 -1.22 10.35 4.87
N TYR A 51 -0.42 11.32 5.29
CA TYR A 51 -0.88 12.72 5.32
C TYR A 51 -1.22 13.19 3.89
N PRO A 52 -2.41 13.80 3.64
CA PRO A 52 -3.27 14.55 4.58
C PRO A 52 -4.44 13.78 5.21
N TYR A 53 -4.46 12.44 5.11
CA TYR A 53 -5.45 11.65 5.83
C TYR A 53 -5.12 11.56 7.33
N PHE A 54 -6.11 11.17 8.13
CA PHE A 54 -5.95 10.79 9.54
C PHE A 54 -6.02 9.27 9.71
N ARG A 55 -5.32 8.74 10.71
CA ARG A 55 -5.32 7.32 11.10
C ARG A 55 -6.53 7.00 11.99
N PHE A 56 -6.92 5.73 12.09
CA PHE A 56 -7.86 5.23 13.10
C PHE A 56 -7.14 4.28 14.06
N ASP A 57 -7.33 4.49 15.36
CA ASP A 57 -6.67 3.68 16.41
C ASP A 57 -7.62 2.73 17.15
N GLY A 58 -8.93 2.86 16.94
CA GLY A 58 -9.94 2.05 17.59
C GLY A 58 -10.31 0.82 16.76
N PHE A 59 -10.25 -0.37 17.36
CA PHE A 59 -10.66 -1.63 16.73
C PHE A 59 -11.48 -2.47 17.70
N SER A 60 -12.55 -3.09 17.21
CA SER A 60 -13.38 -3.97 18.03
C SER A 60 -12.97 -5.43 17.92
N ALA A 61 -12.80 -6.09 19.07
CA ALA A 61 -12.70 -7.55 19.16
C ALA A 61 -14.07 -8.24 19.08
N LYS A 62 -15.17 -7.48 19.19
CA LYS A 62 -16.54 -7.99 19.18
C LYS A 62 -17.28 -7.56 17.91
N GLY A 63 -17.94 -8.51 17.27
CA GLY A 63 -18.76 -8.25 16.10
C GLY A 63 -20.12 -7.69 16.49
N THR A 64 -20.64 -6.78 15.67
CA THR A 64 -21.98 -6.21 15.75
C THR A 64 -22.60 -6.21 14.36
N ASP A 65 -23.91 -6.41 14.26
CA ASP A 65 -24.62 -6.30 12.99
C ASP A 65 -24.57 -4.85 12.49
N LYS A 66 -24.06 -4.66 11.26
CA LYS A 66 -24.01 -3.35 10.59
C LYS A 66 -24.61 -3.48 9.20
N GLN A 67 -25.35 -2.46 8.81
CA GLN A 67 -25.88 -2.33 7.45
C GLN A 67 -24.80 -1.75 6.53
N TRP A 68 -24.62 -2.40 5.37
CA TRP A 68 -23.68 -1.97 4.34
C TRP A 68 -24.39 -1.83 3.00
N LYS A 69 -23.98 -0.82 2.24
CA LYS A 69 -24.35 -0.64 0.84
C LYS A 69 -23.61 -1.68 0.00
N VAL A 70 -24.39 -2.51 -0.70
CA VAL A 70 -23.86 -3.58 -1.55
C VAL A 70 -24.31 -3.37 -2.99
N VAL A 71 -23.35 -3.45 -3.92
CA VAL A 71 -23.62 -3.47 -5.36
C VAL A 71 -23.41 -4.89 -5.86
N SER A 72 -24.43 -5.51 -6.42
CA SER A 72 -24.36 -6.85 -7.02
C SER A 72 -24.46 -6.78 -8.53
N LEU A 73 -23.55 -7.42 -9.25
CA LEU A 73 -23.63 -7.64 -10.70
C LEU A 73 -23.79 -9.13 -10.95
N GLU A 74 -24.69 -9.51 -11.85
CA GLU A 74 -25.01 -10.92 -12.10
C GLU A 74 -25.33 -11.18 -13.57
N ASN A 75 -24.82 -12.30 -14.11
CA ASN A 75 -25.24 -12.86 -15.40
C ASN A 75 -25.57 -14.35 -15.21
N GLU A 76 -25.65 -15.15 -16.28
CA GLU A 76 -25.97 -16.59 -16.16
C GLU A 76 -24.88 -17.38 -15.40
N TYR A 77 -23.62 -16.92 -15.42
CA TYR A 77 -22.43 -17.66 -14.98
C TYR A 77 -21.78 -17.10 -13.71
N ILE A 78 -21.76 -15.78 -13.53
CA ILE A 78 -21.03 -15.10 -12.46
C ILE A 78 -21.99 -14.24 -11.66
N LYS A 79 -21.82 -14.27 -10.34
CA LYS A 79 -22.32 -13.24 -9.42
C LYS A 79 -21.13 -12.60 -8.72
N LEU A 80 -21.04 -11.28 -8.74
CA LEU A 80 -20.03 -10.52 -8.00
C LEU A 80 -20.69 -9.48 -7.09
N THR A 81 -19.96 -9.13 -6.03
CA THR A 81 -20.43 -8.23 -4.98
C THR A 81 -19.35 -7.18 -4.73
N LEU A 82 -19.73 -5.90 -4.64
CA LEU A 82 -18.84 -4.78 -4.32
C LEU A 82 -19.35 -3.99 -3.12
N PHE A 83 -18.42 -3.39 -2.37
CA PHE A 83 -18.70 -2.54 -1.20
C PHE A 83 -18.16 -1.12 -1.44
N PRO A 84 -18.98 -0.20 -1.96
CA PRO A 84 -18.59 1.20 -2.14
C PRO A 84 -18.13 1.89 -0.85
N GLU A 85 -18.66 1.46 0.30
CA GLU A 85 -18.31 2.02 1.61
C GLU A 85 -16.98 1.46 2.19
N ILE A 86 -16.35 0.49 1.51
CA ILE A 86 -15.09 -0.14 1.90
C ILE A 86 -14.15 -0.09 0.69
N GLY A 87 -13.66 1.11 0.35
CA GLY A 87 -12.70 1.32 -0.73
C GLY A 87 -13.21 1.04 -2.15
N GLY A 88 -14.51 0.75 -2.33
CA GLY A 88 -15.05 0.28 -3.61
C GLY A 88 -14.65 -1.16 -3.94
N LYS A 89 -14.13 -1.90 -2.95
CA LYS A 89 -13.57 -3.23 -3.07
C LYS A 89 -14.57 -4.20 -3.71
N ILE A 90 -14.10 -5.05 -4.62
CA ILE A 90 -14.84 -6.24 -5.02
C ILE A 90 -14.75 -7.21 -3.85
N TRP A 91 -15.87 -7.48 -3.18
CA TRP A 91 -15.90 -8.26 -1.96
C TRP A 91 -15.78 -9.76 -2.21
N GLY A 92 -16.34 -10.25 -3.31
CA GLY A 92 -16.28 -11.65 -3.69
C GLY A 92 -16.90 -11.91 -5.07
N ALA A 93 -16.61 -13.08 -5.63
CA ALA A 93 -17.15 -13.52 -6.91
C ALA A 93 -17.36 -15.04 -6.94
N VAL A 94 -18.53 -15.44 -7.44
CA VAL A 94 -19.03 -16.82 -7.43
C VAL A 94 -19.30 -17.30 -8.85
N ASP A 95 -18.84 -18.51 -9.17
CA ASP A 95 -19.31 -19.27 -10.34
C ASP A 95 -20.67 -19.89 -10.01
N LYS A 96 -21.73 -19.35 -10.62
CA LYS A 96 -23.12 -19.81 -10.42
C LYS A 96 -23.36 -21.25 -10.89
N THR A 97 -22.53 -21.78 -11.78
CA THR A 97 -22.67 -23.15 -12.29
C THR A 97 -22.17 -24.20 -11.30
N THR A 98 -21.38 -23.79 -10.30
CA THR A 98 -20.85 -24.67 -9.24
C THR A 98 -21.25 -24.22 -7.84
N GLY A 99 -21.64 -22.96 -7.67
CA GLY A 99 -21.85 -22.31 -6.38
C GLY A 99 -20.54 -22.01 -5.64
N ARG A 100 -19.38 -22.15 -6.30
CA ARG A 100 -18.06 -21.96 -5.67
C ARG A 100 -17.55 -20.54 -5.88
N GLU A 101 -16.89 -20.02 -4.87
CA GLU A 101 -16.16 -18.77 -4.91
C GLU A 101 -14.85 -18.96 -5.68
N PHE A 102 -14.60 -18.11 -6.67
CA PHE A 102 -13.30 -18.02 -7.34
C PHE A 102 -12.53 -16.76 -6.92
N ILE A 103 -13.18 -15.84 -6.19
CA ILE A 103 -12.56 -14.78 -5.41
C ILE A 103 -13.08 -14.94 -3.98
N TYR A 104 -12.18 -15.02 -3.00
CA TYR A 104 -12.51 -15.30 -1.60
C TYR A 104 -13.49 -14.26 -1.05
N ASN A 105 -14.62 -14.72 -0.54
CA ASN A 105 -15.63 -13.88 0.08
C ASN A 105 -15.63 -14.11 1.60
N ASN A 106 -15.36 -13.05 2.36
CA ASN A 106 -15.47 -13.12 3.81
C ASN A 106 -16.91 -12.79 4.22
N HIS A 107 -17.57 -13.69 4.95
CA HIS A 107 -18.95 -13.51 5.39
C HIS A 107 -19.08 -12.55 6.58
N VAL A 108 -17.96 -12.04 7.10
CA VAL A 108 -17.91 -10.97 8.11
C VAL A 108 -17.03 -9.81 7.64
N VAL A 109 -17.38 -8.59 8.06
CA VAL A 109 -16.52 -7.41 7.84
C VAL A 109 -15.67 -7.19 9.07
N LYS A 110 -14.45 -7.74 9.10
CA LYS A 110 -13.61 -7.74 10.31
C LYS A 110 -12.38 -6.86 10.12
N PHE A 111 -12.43 -5.63 10.64
CA PHE A 111 -11.33 -4.66 10.47
C PHE A 111 -10.17 -4.92 11.45
N ARG A 112 -8.94 -4.91 10.93
CA ARG A 112 -7.69 -4.99 11.71
C ARG A 112 -6.69 -3.93 11.28
N ASP A 113 -5.71 -3.68 12.14
CA ASP A 113 -4.68 -2.65 11.98
C ASP A 113 -3.58 -3.11 10.99
N ILE A 114 -3.86 -3.05 9.69
CA ILE A 114 -2.93 -3.47 8.62
C ILE A 114 -2.71 -2.35 7.59
N ALA A 115 -3.75 -1.59 7.24
CA ALA A 115 -3.64 -0.53 6.24
C ALA A 115 -2.86 0.68 6.74
N MET A 116 -2.47 1.57 5.81
CA MET A 116 -1.74 2.81 6.13
C MET A 116 -2.42 3.63 7.23
N ARG A 117 -3.76 3.69 7.20
CA ARG A 117 -4.58 4.42 8.19
C ARG A 117 -5.10 3.54 9.33
N GLY A 118 -4.67 2.28 9.40
CA GLY A 118 -5.17 1.29 10.34
C GLY A 118 -6.10 0.25 9.69
N PRO A 119 -7.38 0.56 9.43
CA PRO A 119 -8.39 -0.44 9.14
C PRO A 119 -8.20 -1.11 7.79
N TRP A 120 -8.26 -2.44 7.80
CA TRP A 120 -8.21 -3.30 6.63
C TRP A 120 -9.04 -4.57 6.83
N THR A 121 -9.50 -5.20 5.75
CA THR A 121 -10.27 -6.47 5.75
C THR A 121 -9.69 -7.48 4.76
N SER A 122 -9.71 -8.77 5.12
CA SER A 122 -9.27 -9.88 4.23
C SER A 122 -10.26 -10.16 3.10
N GLY A 123 -9.78 -10.79 2.03
CA GLY A 123 -10.63 -11.30 0.93
C GLY A 123 -10.83 -10.31 -0.21
N GLY A 124 -11.64 -10.68 -1.19
CA GLY A 124 -12.03 -9.80 -2.30
C GLY A 124 -10.87 -9.37 -3.20
N ILE A 125 -11.05 -8.27 -3.94
CA ILE A 125 -10.02 -7.59 -4.74
C ILE A 125 -9.94 -6.13 -4.28
N GLU A 126 -8.83 -5.79 -3.62
CA GLU A 126 -8.48 -4.43 -3.19
C GLU A 126 -7.76 -3.67 -4.30
N PHE A 127 -8.08 -2.37 -4.44
CA PHE A 127 -7.49 -1.48 -5.42
C PHE A 127 -6.48 -0.55 -4.76
N ASN A 128 -5.19 -0.68 -5.09
CA ASN A 128 -4.13 0.11 -4.48
C ASN A 128 -3.49 1.07 -5.50
N PHE A 129 -3.57 2.38 -5.23
CA PHE A 129 -2.96 3.49 -5.98
C PHE A 129 -2.17 4.41 -5.04
N GLY A 130 -0.99 4.90 -5.46
CA GLY A 130 -0.28 5.96 -4.74
C GLY A 130 1.18 5.60 -4.46
N ILE A 131 1.51 5.33 -3.19
CA ILE A 131 2.90 5.11 -2.74
C ILE A 131 3.23 3.68 -2.27
N ILE A 132 2.27 2.94 -1.72
CA ILE A 132 2.42 1.56 -1.23
C ILE A 132 1.03 0.90 -1.10
N GLY A 133 0.98 -0.41 -0.84
CA GLY A 133 -0.25 -1.18 -0.69
C GLY A 133 -1.02 -0.86 0.59
N HIS A 134 -2.27 -1.33 0.64
CA HIS A 134 -3.24 -1.03 1.70
C HIS A 134 -3.43 0.47 1.89
N VAL A 135 -3.76 1.12 0.77
CA VAL A 135 -3.84 2.58 0.58
C VAL A 135 -4.83 3.26 1.52
N PRO A 136 -4.75 4.60 1.69
CA PRO A 136 -5.61 5.35 2.60
C PRO A 136 -7.12 5.16 2.40
N THR A 137 -7.56 4.83 1.19
CA THR A 137 -8.98 4.68 0.83
C THR A 137 -9.50 3.25 0.99
N SER A 138 -8.66 2.27 1.35
CA SER A 138 -8.99 0.83 1.31
C SER A 138 -10.20 0.41 2.16
N SER A 139 -10.51 1.17 3.20
CA SER A 139 -11.55 0.82 4.18
C SER A 139 -12.60 1.92 4.40
N THR A 140 -12.55 2.99 3.61
CA THR A 140 -13.48 4.12 3.74
C THR A 140 -14.28 4.32 2.45
N PRO A 141 -15.40 5.05 2.48
CA PRO A 141 -16.24 5.22 1.31
C PRO A 141 -15.51 5.89 0.14
N VAL A 142 -15.79 5.42 -1.07
CA VAL A 142 -15.37 6.02 -2.34
C VAL A 142 -16.59 6.41 -3.18
N ASP A 143 -16.38 7.23 -4.20
CA ASP A 143 -17.45 7.60 -5.13
C ASP A 143 -17.78 6.41 -6.02
N TYR A 144 -19.07 6.17 -6.31
CA TYR A 144 -19.48 5.09 -7.19
C TYR A 144 -20.74 5.42 -8.00
N VAL A 145 -20.89 4.77 -9.16
CA VAL A 145 -22.11 4.81 -9.98
C VAL A 145 -22.29 3.51 -10.76
N THR A 146 -23.54 3.08 -10.91
CA THR A 146 -23.93 1.86 -11.63
C THR A 146 -24.47 2.19 -13.02
N LYS A 147 -24.23 1.32 -14.00
CA LYS A 147 -24.66 1.52 -15.39
C LYS A 147 -25.08 0.21 -16.05
N GLN A 148 -26.14 0.27 -16.86
CA GLN A 148 -26.49 -0.76 -17.83
C GLN A 148 -26.06 -0.26 -19.21
N LYS A 149 -25.29 -1.06 -19.95
CA LYS A 149 -24.74 -0.66 -21.26
C LYS A 149 -25.60 -1.17 -22.41
N ALA A 150 -25.45 -0.53 -23.58
CA ALA A 150 -26.21 -0.86 -24.78
C ALA A 150 -25.94 -2.28 -25.32
N ASP A 151 -24.76 -2.85 -25.05
CA ASP A 151 -24.42 -4.23 -25.40
C ASP A 151 -25.07 -5.28 -24.46
N GLY A 152 -25.70 -4.83 -23.38
CA GLY A 152 -26.34 -5.63 -22.34
C GLY A 152 -25.42 -6.05 -21.21
N SER A 153 -24.15 -5.59 -21.19
CA SER A 153 -23.29 -5.67 -20.02
C SER A 153 -23.73 -4.66 -18.94
N VAL A 154 -23.26 -4.88 -17.72
CA VAL A 154 -23.48 -3.97 -16.60
C VAL A 154 -22.16 -3.57 -15.96
N SER A 155 -22.11 -2.40 -15.34
CA SER A 155 -20.87 -1.86 -14.77
C SER A 155 -21.11 -1.12 -13.47
N CYS A 156 -20.18 -1.28 -12.54
CA CYS A 156 -20.01 -0.39 -11.39
C CYS A 156 -18.69 0.36 -11.57
N TYR A 157 -18.78 1.69 -11.64
CA TYR A 157 -17.61 2.56 -11.63
C TYR A 157 -17.35 2.96 -10.20
N VAL A 158 -16.11 2.80 -9.72
CA VAL A 158 -15.64 3.33 -8.44
C VAL A 158 -14.47 4.29 -8.66
N SER A 159 -14.42 5.37 -7.91
CA SER A 159 -13.42 6.42 -8.10
C SER A 159 -13.02 7.09 -6.81
N SER A 160 -11.75 7.52 -6.75
CA SER A 160 -11.28 8.44 -5.72
C SER A 160 -10.19 9.37 -6.25
N TYR A 161 -9.97 10.44 -5.50
CA TYR A 161 -8.80 11.30 -5.62
C TYR A 161 -7.82 10.92 -4.51
N GLU A 162 -6.68 10.34 -4.87
CA GLU A 162 -5.66 9.93 -3.90
C GLU A 162 -4.88 11.17 -3.44
N LEU A 163 -5.16 11.64 -2.22
CA LEU A 163 -4.69 12.94 -1.73
C LEU A 163 -3.18 12.96 -1.48
N VAL A 164 -2.55 11.81 -1.20
CA VAL A 164 -1.10 11.74 -0.96
C VAL A 164 -0.32 12.11 -2.22
N THR A 165 -0.78 11.67 -3.40
CA THR A 165 -0.13 11.92 -4.70
C THR A 165 -0.87 12.94 -5.55
N ARG A 166 -2.06 13.40 -5.13
CA ARG A 166 -2.97 14.26 -5.89
C ARG A 166 -3.26 13.70 -7.29
N THR A 167 -3.58 12.41 -7.34
CA THR A 167 -3.90 11.70 -8.59
C THR A 167 -5.35 11.24 -8.57
N PHE A 168 -5.99 11.24 -9.74
CA PHE A 168 -7.35 10.77 -9.92
C PHE A 168 -7.35 9.36 -10.49
N TRP A 169 -8.09 8.42 -9.89
CA TRP A 169 -8.28 7.10 -10.45
C TRP A 169 -9.77 6.73 -10.53
N THR A 170 -10.10 5.91 -11.51
CA THR A 170 -11.38 5.21 -11.62
C THR A 170 -11.16 3.77 -12.04
N VAL A 171 -11.96 2.86 -11.49
CA VAL A 171 -12.01 1.45 -11.88
C VAL A 171 -13.44 1.14 -12.33
N GLU A 172 -13.59 0.74 -13.58
CA GLU A 172 -14.82 0.13 -14.07
C GLU A 172 -14.78 -1.37 -13.81
N VAL A 173 -15.71 -1.87 -12.99
CA VAL A 173 -15.98 -3.30 -12.85
C VAL A 173 -17.10 -3.68 -13.81
N ASN A 174 -16.78 -4.35 -14.91
CA ASN A 174 -17.72 -4.71 -15.98
C ASN A 174 -18.05 -6.20 -15.96
N LEU A 175 -19.33 -6.53 -16.08
CA LEU A 175 -19.80 -7.89 -16.29
C LEU A 175 -20.54 -7.99 -17.65
N PRO A 176 -19.95 -8.65 -18.66
CA PRO A 176 -20.63 -8.96 -19.91
C PRO A 176 -21.83 -9.89 -19.69
N LYS A 177 -22.85 -9.81 -20.55
CA LYS A 177 -24.05 -10.67 -20.44
C LYS A 177 -23.81 -12.15 -20.76
N ASP A 178 -22.85 -12.47 -21.62
CA ASP A 178 -22.68 -13.79 -22.25
C ASP A 178 -21.29 -14.40 -22.02
N LYS A 179 -20.53 -13.89 -21.05
CA LYS A 179 -19.16 -14.33 -20.74
C LYS A 179 -19.03 -14.78 -19.29
N ALA A 180 -18.15 -15.73 -19.04
CA ALA A 180 -17.77 -16.16 -17.70
C ALA A 180 -16.46 -15.49 -17.24
N TYR A 181 -16.36 -14.18 -17.42
CA TYR A 181 -15.35 -13.34 -16.78
C TYR A 181 -15.98 -11.99 -16.42
N PHE A 182 -15.39 -11.29 -15.47
CA PHE A 182 -15.58 -9.84 -15.33
C PHE A 182 -14.25 -9.14 -15.58
N THR A 183 -14.29 -7.85 -15.90
CA THR A 183 -13.10 -7.03 -16.08
C THR A 183 -13.01 -5.92 -15.07
N THR A 184 -11.78 -5.52 -14.75
CA THR A 184 -11.47 -4.26 -14.09
C THR A 184 -10.70 -3.38 -15.06
N THR A 185 -11.35 -2.36 -15.62
CA THR A 185 -10.70 -1.36 -16.48
C THR A 185 -10.33 -0.16 -15.64
N THR A 186 -9.04 0.12 -15.51
CA THR A 186 -8.54 1.21 -14.68
C THR A 186 -8.11 2.38 -15.55
N THR A 187 -8.49 3.60 -15.17
CA THR A 187 -7.92 4.84 -15.68
C THR A 187 -7.30 5.59 -14.51
N TRP A 188 -6.01 5.89 -14.58
CA TRP A 188 -5.27 6.63 -13.55
C TRP A 188 -4.61 7.86 -14.19
N HIS A 189 -4.85 9.03 -13.62
CA HIS A 189 -4.38 10.31 -14.15
C HIS A 189 -3.59 11.09 -13.09
N ASN A 190 -2.37 11.49 -13.45
CA ASN A 190 -1.58 12.41 -12.64
C ASN A 190 -2.06 13.85 -12.86
N SER A 191 -2.99 14.28 -12.01
CA SER A 191 -3.52 15.65 -12.01
C SER A 191 -2.53 16.67 -11.43
N SER A 192 -1.44 16.23 -10.80
CA SER A 192 -0.43 17.14 -10.26
C SER A 192 0.47 17.67 -11.39
N SER A 193 0.99 18.89 -11.23
CA SER A 193 1.90 19.53 -12.21
C SER A 193 3.33 18.99 -12.17
N ILE A 194 3.57 17.90 -11.46
CA ILE A 194 4.89 17.30 -11.28
C ILE A 194 4.74 15.78 -11.30
N ASP A 195 5.86 15.08 -11.37
CA ASP A 195 5.85 13.63 -11.27
C ASP A 195 5.39 13.16 -9.87
N GLN A 196 4.85 11.95 -9.76
CA GLN A 196 4.40 11.37 -8.49
C GLN A 196 4.89 9.92 -8.36
N PRO A 197 4.94 9.32 -7.16
CA PRO A 197 5.14 7.87 -7.05
C PRO A 197 4.16 7.08 -7.93
N TYR A 198 4.64 6.07 -8.66
CA TYR A 198 3.84 5.25 -9.59
C TYR A 198 3.50 3.86 -9.02
N TYR A 199 2.98 3.78 -7.79
CA TYR A 199 2.57 2.50 -7.22
C TYR A 199 1.13 2.15 -7.62
N GLN A 200 0.96 1.03 -8.33
CA GLN A 200 -0.36 0.44 -8.58
C GLN A 200 -0.33 -1.09 -8.51
N TRP A 201 -1.17 -1.65 -7.64
CA TRP A 201 -1.37 -3.09 -7.44
C TRP A 201 -2.86 -3.42 -7.21
N MET A 202 -3.33 -4.55 -7.76
CA MET A 202 -4.60 -5.16 -7.37
C MET A 202 -4.30 -6.36 -6.48
N ASN A 203 -4.88 -6.41 -5.29
CA ASN A 203 -4.63 -7.49 -4.33
C ASN A 203 -5.89 -8.36 -4.22
N ALA A 204 -5.83 -9.58 -4.76
CA ALA A 204 -6.96 -10.50 -4.74
C ALA A 204 -6.76 -11.63 -3.71
N GLY A 205 -7.77 -11.86 -2.88
CA GLY A 205 -7.81 -12.95 -1.91
C GLY A 205 -8.43 -14.22 -2.50
N TYR A 206 -7.86 -15.38 -2.15
CA TYR A 206 -8.34 -16.70 -2.58
C TYR A 206 -8.33 -17.68 -1.39
N PRO A 207 -9.23 -18.67 -1.33
CA PRO A 207 -9.19 -19.71 -0.29
C PRO A 207 -7.87 -20.48 -0.30
N ALA A 208 -7.27 -20.68 0.88
CA ALA A 208 -6.04 -21.48 1.01
C ALA A 208 -6.30 -23.00 0.98
N ALA A 209 -7.46 -23.43 1.48
CA ALA A 209 -7.81 -24.85 1.59
C ALA A 209 -8.23 -25.47 0.25
N GLY A 210 -7.97 -26.76 0.08
CA GLY A 210 -8.39 -27.55 -1.10
C GLY A 210 -7.25 -27.95 -2.05
N ASN A 211 -6.04 -28.16 -1.49
CA ASN A 211 -4.84 -28.58 -2.21
C ASN A 211 -4.50 -27.63 -3.37
N VAL A 212 -4.14 -26.39 -3.01
CA VAL A 212 -3.92 -25.29 -3.96
C VAL A 212 -2.55 -25.41 -4.65
N GLU A 213 -2.59 -25.40 -5.98
CA GLU A 213 -1.46 -25.14 -6.85
C GLU A 213 -1.52 -23.70 -7.37
N PHE A 214 -0.42 -22.95 -7.24
CA PHE A 214 -0.24 -21.64 -7.84
C PHE A 214 0.13 -21.79 -9.32
N CYS A 215 -0.81 -21.45 -10.20
CA CYS A 215 -0.60 -21.44 -11.65
C CYS A 215 0.19 -20.19 -12.05
N TYR A 216 1.48 -20.16 -11.74
CA TYR A 216 2.38 -19.02 -11.93
C TYR A 216 3.58 -19.38 -12.82
N PRO A 217 3.53 -19.11 -14.14
CA PRO A 217 4.69 -19.33 -14.99
C PRO A 217 5.85 -18.38 -14.65
N GLY A 218 6.94 -18.92 -14.09
CA GLY A 218 8.16 -18.18 -13.77
C GLY A 218 9.39 -19.09 -13.71
N THR A 219 10.57 -18.49 -13.56
CA THR A 219 11.83 -19.23 -13.30
C THR A 219 12.46 -18.83 -11.96
N ASN A 220 12.05 -17.69 -11.43
CA ASN A 220 12.59 -17.10 -10.21
C ASN A 220 11.47 -16.31 -9.51
N TYR A 221 11.69 -15.97 -8.25
CA TYR A 221 10.96 -14.89 -7.61
C TYR A 221 11.94 -13.89 -7.00
N ILE A 222 11.46 -12.67 -6.75
CA ILE A 222 12.16 -11.68 -5.93
C ILE A 222 11.41 -11.38 -4.63
N GLY A 223 12.17 -11.18 -3.56
CA GLY A 223 11.66 -10.68 -2.28
C GLY A 223 11.35 -9.18 -2.33
N HIS A 224 10.80 -8.63 -1.25
CA HIS A 224 10.52 -7.19 -1.15
C HIS A 224 11.78 -6.33 -1.35
N GLY A 225 12.93 -6.75 -0.83
CA GLY A 225 14.20 -6.05 -1.05
C GLY A 225 14.85 -6.33 -2.41
N GLY A 226 14.19 -7.09 -3.28
CA GLY A 226 14.69 -7.47 -4.60
C GLY A 226 15.65 -8.67 -4.57
N GLU A 227 15.70 -9.42 -3.47
CA GLU A 227 16.51 -10.62 -3.32
C GLU A 227 16.05 -11.72 -4.29
N LEU A 228 16.96 -12.26 -5.10
CA LEU A 228 16.64 -13.23 -6.15
C LEU A 228 16.68 -14.67 -5.63
N HIS A 229 15.63 -15.44 -5.91
CA HIS A 229 15.50 -16.84 -5.52
C HIS A 229 15.01 -17.72 -6.68
N SER A 230 15.15 -19.03 -6.56
CA SER A 230 14.64 -19.99 -7.55
C SER A 230 13.12 -20.20 -7.43
N PHE A 231 12.43 -20.44 -8.55
CA PHE A 231 11.00 -20.75 -8.61
C PHE A 231 10.69 -21.67 -9.80
N PRO A 232 9.79 -22.66 -9.70
CA PRO A 232 8.96 -23.01 -8.54
C PRO A 232 9.66 -23.91 -7.51
N LEU A 233 10.82 -24.46 -7.84
CA LEU A 233 11.66 -25.19 -6.89
C LEU A 233 12.58 -24.20 -6.19
N ASP A 234 12.58 -24.21 -4.87
CA ASP A 234 13.51 -23.41 -4.08
C ASP A 234 14.88 -24.09 -3.94
N GLU A 235 15.79 -23.46 -3.20
CA GLU A 235 17.17 -23.95 -3.02
C GLU A 235 17.27 -25.24 -2.18
N GLN A 236 16.15 -25.76 -1.65
CA GLN A 236 16.04 -27.04 -0.95
C GLN A 236 15.22 -28.07 -1.76
N ASP A 237 14.99 -27.84 -3.05
CA ASP A 237 14.17 -28.67 -3.94
C ASP A 237 12.70 -28.81 -3.48
N ARG A 238 12.21 -27.87 -2.65
CA ARG A 238 10.78 -27.81 -2.31
C ARG A 238 10.03 -27.11 -3.42
N ASP A 239 8.92 -27.69 -3.82
CA ASP A 239 8.06 -27.13 -4.85
C ASP A 239 7.09 -26.11 -4.23
N ILE A 240 7.56 -24.87 -4.10
CA ILE A 240 6.83 -23.76 -3.48
C ILE A 240 5.69 -23.22 -4.35
N SER A 241 5.43 -23.82 -5.52
CA SER A 241 4.19 -23.61 -6.27
C SER A 241 2.95 -24.26 -5.62
N TRP A 242 3.12 -25.04 -4.56
CA TRP A 242 2.02 -25.62 -3.79
C TRP A 242 1.90 -24.98 -2.41
N TYR A 243 0.69 -24.57 -2.03
CA TYR A 243 0.46 -23.94 -0.71
C TYR A 243 0.98 -24.81 0.45
N GLU A 244 0.63 -26.09 0.45
CA GLU A 244 0.98 -27.04 1.51
C GLU A 244 2.50 -27.31 1.64
N LYS A 245 3.30 -26.96 0.63
CA LYS A 245 4.77 -27.11 0.65
C LYS A 245 5.50 -25.84 1.12
N ASN A 246 4.76 -24.82 1.55
CA ASN A 246 5.28 -23.57 2.12
C ASN A 246 5.30 -23.61 3.67
N ASP A 247 5.34 -24.80 4.27
CA ASP A 247 5.27 -25.06 5.71
C ASP A 247 6.60 -24.83 6.47
N PHE A 248 7.26 -23.70 6.17
CA PHE A 248 8.54 -23.34 6.76
C PHE A 248 8.67 -21.82 6.89
N GLY A 249 9.52 -21.35 7.80
CA GLY A 249 9.82 -19.93 7.95
C GLY A 249 8.60 -19.08 8.35
N ASN A 250 8.71 -17.78 8.13
CA ASN A 250 7.65 -16.78 8.32
C ASN A 250 6.78 -16.63 7.05
N SER A 251 5.89 -15.63 7.04
CA SER A 251 5.07 -15.24 5.89
C SER A 251 5.87 -15.09 4.59
N LYS A 252 5.26 -15.41 3.46
CA LYS A 252 5.88 -15.43 2.13
C LYS A 252 5.47 -14.24 1.29
N SER A 253 6.41 -13.78 0.48
CA SER A 253 6.20 -12.72 -0.50
C SER A 253 7.05 -13.02 -1.73
N TYR A 254 6.45 -13.68 -2.72
CA TYR A 254 7.13 -14.13 -3.93
C TYR A 254 6.67 -13.28 -5.12
N HIS A 255 7.50 -12.35 -5.59
CA HIS A 255 7.26 -11.64 -6.84
C HIS A 255 7.84 -12.46 -7.99
N VAL A 256 7.01 -13.25 -8.66
CA VAL A 256 7.44 -14.24 -9.65
C VAL A 256 7.87 -13.54 -10.95
N VAL A 257 9.04 -13.92 -11.46
CA VAL A 257 9.66 -13.33 -12.65
C VAL A 257 10.35 -14.40 -13.53
N GLY A 258 10.82 -13.98 -14.70
CA GLY A 258 11.70 -14.78 -15.56
C GLY A 258 11.02 -15.39 -16.78
N LYS A 259 9.69 -15.27 -16.93
CA LYS A 259 8.95 -15.63 -18.15
C LYS A 259 8.12 -14.47 -18.69
N TYR A 260 7.99 -14.41 -20.02
CA TYR A 260 7.02 -13.57 -20.72
C TYR A 260 5.65 -14.23 -20.59
N ASN A 261 4.89 -13.79 -19.59
CA ASN A 261 3.69 -14.45 -19.12
C ASN A 261 2.62 -13.44 -18.70
N ASP A 262 1.40 -13.65 -19.14
CA ASP A 262 0.27 -12.72 -19.08
C ASP A 262 -0.91 -13.23 -18.24
N PHE A 263 -0.72 -14.33 -17.50
CA PHE A 263 -1.76 -14.89 -16.62
C PHE A 263 -1.17 -15.45 -15.32
N TYR A 264 -1.95 -15.47 -14.26
CA TYR A 264 -1.66 -16.25 -13.07
C TYR A 264 -2.94 -16.75 -12.41
N GLY A 265 -2.84 -17.61 -11.40
CA GLY A 265 -3.98 -17.93 -10.56
C GLY A 265 -3.75 -19.07 -9.60
N ALA A 266 -4.86 -19.62 -9.09
CA ALA A 266 -4.89 -20.74 -8.17
C ALA A 266 -5.77 -21.87 -8.74
N TYR A 267 -5.33 -23.11 -8.55
CA TYR A 267 -6.09 -24.29 -8.90
C TYR A 267 -6.24 -25.21 -7.68
N TRP A 268 -7.48 -25.48 -7.29
CA TRP A 268 -7.83 -26.36 -6.17
C TRP A 268 -8.09 -27.78 -6.69
N HIS A 269 -7.10 -28.66 -6.49
CA HIS A 269 -7.17 -30.03 -7.01
C HIS A 269 -8.28 -30.86 -6.38
N ASP A 270 -8.61 -30.61 -5.11
CA ASP A 270 -9.70 -31.32 -4.41
C ASP A 270 -11.08 -30.98 -4.98
N TYR A 271 -11.19 -29.84 -5.69
CA TYR A 271 -12.45 -29.32 -6.22
C TYR A 271 -12.54 -29.37 -7.75
N ASP A 272 -11.45 -29.74 -8.45
CA ASP A 272 -11.34 -29.67 -9.93
C ASP A 272 -11.77 -28.29 -10.46
N PHE A 273 -11.36 -27.24 -9.73
CA PHE A 273 -11.79 -25.86 -9.91
C PHE A 273 -10.61 -24.90 -9.73
N GLY A 274 -10.66 -23.73 -10.35
CA GLY A 274 -9.60 -22.73 -10.27
C GLY A 274 -10.11 -21.32 -10.47
N SER A 275 -9.23 -20.36 -10.25
CA SER A 275 -9.43 -18.95 -10.50
C SER A 275 -8.22 -18.39 -11.21
N ILE A 276 -8.45 -17.62 -12.26
CA ILE A 276 -7.38 -17.07 -13.09
C ILE A 276 -7.58 -15.58 -13.27
N HIS A 277 -6.45 -14.89 -13.19
CA HIS A 277 -6.24 -13.53 -13.64
C HIS A 277 -5.51 -13.54 -14.99
N HIS A 278 -5.92 -12.66 -15.91
CA HIS A 278 -5.24 -12.37 -17.16
C HIS A 278 -5.18 -10.86 -17.42
N ALA A 279 -4.04 -10.37 -17.89
CA ALA A 279 -3.87 -9.01 -18.41
C ALA A 279 -2.74 -9.03 -19.44
N ASP A 280 -2.75 -8.11 -20.40
CA ASP A 280 -1.67 -8.06 -21.38
C ASP A 280 -0.32 -7.77 -20.68
N TYR A 281 0.77 -8.36 -21.16
CA TYR A 281 2.05 -8.36 -20.45
C TYR A 281 2.58 -6.95 -20.14
N ASP A 282 2.43 -6.02 -21.08
CA ASP A 282 2.84 -4.61 -20.91
C ASP A 282 1.89 -3.82 -20.00
N GLU A 283 0.67 -4.31 -19.80
CA GLU A 283 -0.30 -3.74 -18.88
C GLU A 283 -0.02 -4.12 -17.42
N LYS A 284 0.46 -5.34 -17.13
CA LYS A 284 0.74 -5.78 -15.75
C LYS A 284 1.98 -6.68 -15.68
N LEU A 285 3.12 -6.07 -15.34
CA LEU A 285 4.40 -6.77 -15.22
C LEU A 285 4.55 -7.58 -13.92
N GLY A 286 3.99 -7.08 -12.82
CA GLY A 286 4.16 -7.64 -11.49
C GLY A 286 3.16 -8.74 -11.20
N MET A 287 3.65 -9.86 -10.68
CA MET A 287 2.81 -10.97 -10.20
C MET A 287 3.36 -11.42 -8.85
N LYS A 288 2.56 -11.30 -7.80
CA LYS A 288 3.00 -11.59 -6.42
C LYS A 288 2.13 -12.66 -5.79
N ILE A 289 2.76 -13.59 -5.07
CA ILE A 289 2.10 -14.53 -4.14
C ILE A 289 2.45 -14.07 -2.73
N PHE A 290 1.45 -13.79 -1.90
CA PHE A 290 1.61 -13.56 -0.48
C PHE A 290 0.85 -14.59 0.35
N LEU A 291 1.54 -15.15 1.35
CA LEU A 291 1.02 -16.17 2.26
C LEU A 291 1.36 -15.78 3.69
N TRP A 292 0.41 -15.91 4.62
CA TRP A 292 0.74 -15.97 6.04
C TRP A 292 1.62 -17.21 6.31
N GLY A 293 2.51 -17.13 7.30
CA GLY A 293 3.27 -18.31 7.75
C GLY A 293 2.32 -19.44 8.19
N LEU A 294 2.60 -20.67 7.78
CA LEU A 294 1.72 -21.83 8.05
C LEU A 294 1.81 -22.33 9.50
N SER A 295 2.77 -21.84 10.29
CA SER A 295 2.76 -22.03 11.75
C SER A 295 1.68 -21.19 12.42
N ARG A 296 1.52 -21.31 13.75
CA ARG A 296 0.52 -20.51 14.46
C ARG A 296 0.81 -19.00 14.40
N GLU A 297 2.06 -18.61 14.18
CA GLU A 297 2.48 -17.21 13.96
C GLU A 297 1.68 -16.52 12.84
N GLY A 298 1.48 -17.18 11.69
CA GLY A 298 0.61 -16.68 10.63
C GLY A 298 -0.83 -17.17 10.76
N GLY A 299 -1.03 -18.38 11.29
CA GLY A 299 -2.37 -18.96 11.51
C GLY A 299 -3.29 -18.13 12.41
N ILE A 300 -2.76 -17.32 13.33
CA ILE A 300 -3.57 -16.40 14.16
C ILE A 300 -4.37 -15.39 13.32
N TRP A 301 -3.91 -15.05 12.12
CA TRP A 301 -4.59 -14.09 11.25
C TRP A 301 -5.92 -14.59 10.71
N GLU A 302 -6.12 -15.92 10.62
CA GLU A 302 -7.42 -16.51 10.35
C GLU A 302 -8.45 -16.04 11.38
N ASP A 303 -8.14 -16.17 12.68
CA ASP A 303 -9.02 -15.76 13.78
C ASP A 303 -9.18 -14.24 13.89
N LEU A 304 -8.17 -13.49 13.47
CA LEU A 304 -8.19 -12.04 13.50
C LEU A 304 -8.99 -11.45 12.34
N LEU A 305 -9.08 -12.11 11.18
CA LEU A 305 -9.65 -11.54 9.96
C LEU A 305 -10.94 -12.20 9.50
N THR A 306 -11.25 -13.43 9.91
CA THR A 306 -12.56 -14.06 9.67
C THR A 306 -13.10 -14.71 10.95
N ASP A 307 -14.34 -15.16 10.91
CA ASP A 307 -14.96 -15.99 11.95
C ASP A 307 -15.03 -17.47 11.52
N THR A 308 -15.25 -17.77 10.24
CA THR A 308 -15.55 -19.14 9.76
C THR A 308 -15.03 -19.48 8.35
N ASP A 309 -14.50 -18.53 7.59
CA ASP A 309 -14.20 -18.74 6.15
C ASP A 309 -12.83 -19.36 5.89
N GLY A 310 -12.03 -19.57 6.95
CA GLY A 310 -10.72 -20.20 6.88
C GLY A 310 -9.59 -19.24 6.51
N GLN A 311 -8.40 -19.81 6.34
CA GLN A 311 -7.22 -19.07 5.88
C GLN A 311 -7.34 -18.70 4.40
N TYR A 312 -6.74 -17.57 4.02
CA TYR A 312 -6.69 -17.08 2.65
C TYR A 312 -5.25 -16.88 2.18
N ILE A 313 -5.08 -16.82 0.86
CA ILE A 313 -3.84 -16.46 0.16
C ILE A 313 -4.10 -15.18 -0.65
N GLU A 314 -3.04 -14.42 -0.95
CA GLU A 314 -3.15 -13.25 -1.81
C GLU A 314 -2.36 -13.45 -3.09
N LEU A 315 -3.04 -13.31 -4.22
CA LEU A 315 -2.41 -13.24 -5.54
C LEU A 315 -2.62 -11.81 -6.07
N GLN A 316 -1.53 -11.13 -6.38
CA GLN A 316 -1.55 -9.70 -6.70
C GLN A 316 -0.98 -9.42 -8.09
N SER A 317 -1.56 -8.43 -8.78
CA SER A 317 -1.09 -7.94 -10.08
C SER A 317 -0.60 -6.49 -9.97
N GLY A 318 0.58 -6.19 -10.51
CA GLY A 318 1.22 -4.87 -10.40
C GLY A 318 1.69 -4.27 -11.72
N ARG A 319 1.79 -2.94 -11.80
CA ARG A 319 2.42 -2.24 -12.93
C ARG A 319 3.94 -2.39 -12.97
N MET A 320 4.57 -2.76 -11.85
CA MET A 320 6.01 -2.98 -11.70
C MET A 320 6.31 -4.41 -11.22
N TYR A 321 7.53 -4.91 -11.45
CA TYR A 321 7.95 -6.24 -10.99
C TYR A 321 7.99 -6.38 -9.46
N ASN A 322 8.21 -5.30 -8.72
CA ASN A 322 8.34 -5.31 -7.25
C ASN A 322 7.51 -4.18 -6.61
N GLN A 323 7.33 -4.27 -5.29
CA GLN A 323 6.73 -3.24 -4.44
C GLN A 323 7.82 -2.37 -3.75
N PRO A 324 7.49 -1.15 -3.30
CA PRO A 324 8.42 -0.22 -2.62
C PRO A 324 9.11 -0.80 -1.38
N ALA A 325 10.44 -0.83 -1.43
CA ALA A 325 11.34 -1.14 -0.34
C ALA A 325 12.66 -0.40 -0.57
N SER A 326 13.30 0.08 0.50
CA SER A 326 14.61 0.74 0.46
C SER A 326 15.67 -0.16 -0.15
N ASN A 327 15.72 -1.45 0.25
CA ASN A 327 16.69 -2.41 -0.27
C ASN A 327 16.53 -2.68 -1.78
N SER A 328 15.28 -2.63 -2.28
CA SER A 328 15.00 -2.84 -3.72
C SER A 328 15.70 -1.80 -4.60
N SER A 329 15.98 -0.61 -4.06
CA SER A 329 16.72 0.47 -4.75
C SER A 329 18.13 0.04 -5.18
N PHE A 330 18.72 -0.91 -4.46
CA PHE A 330 20.06 -1.44 -4.73
C PHE A 330 20.06 -2.61 -5.73
N THR A 331 18.88 -2.99 -6.24
CA THR A 331 18.70 -4.05 -7.23
C THR A 331 18.26 -3.44 -8.58
N PRO A 332 18.14 -4.23 -9.66
CA PRO A 332 17.54 -3.75 -10.91
C PRO A 332 16.05 -3.37 -10.77
N TYR A 333 15.38 -3.78 -9.68
CA TYR A 333 13.94 -3.60 -9.45
C TYR A 333 13.63 -2.27 -8.75
N LYS A 334 14.00 -1.17 -9.41
CA LYS A 334 13.75 0.20 -8.95
C LYS A 334 12.32 0.65 -9.23
N HIS A 335 11.88 1.68 -8.51
CA HIS A 335 10.57 2.31 -8.67
C HIS A 335 10.67 3.52 -9.60
N THR A 336 9.67 3.68 -10.47
CA THR A 336 9.58 4.82 -11.40
C THR A 336 8.57 5.87 -10.91
N ALA A 337 8.71 7.09 -11.45
CA ALA A 337 7.76 8.17 -11.26
C ALA A 337 6.66 8.15 -12.32
N PHE A 338 5.48 8.61 -11.94
CA PHE A 338 4.31 8.83 -12.76
C PHE A 338 4.39 10.24 -13.34
N GLY A 339 4.59 10.38 -14.65
CA GLY A 339 4.84 11.67 -15.29
C GLY A 339 3.70 12.68 -15.10
N PRO A 340 3.99 14.00 -15.17
CA PRO A 340 2.99 15.05 -15.01
C PRO A 340 1.95 15.02 -16.15
N GLN A 341 0.66 15.20 -15.83
CA GLN A 341 -0.47 15.16 -16.78
C GLN A 341 -0.58 13.85 -17.61
N VAL A 342 0.13 12.79 -17.22
CA VAL A 342 0.01 11.48 -17.87
C VAL A 342 -1.26 10.80 -17.39
N THR A 343 -1.89 10.05 -18.30
CA THR A 343 -3.02 9.18 -18.01
C THR A 343 -2.68 7.80 -18.55
N ASP A 344 -2.75 6.80 -17.68
CA ASP A 344 -2.62 5.40 -18.07
C ASP A 344 -3.98 4.70 -17.97
N GLN A 345 -4.20 3.75 -18.87
CA GLN A 345 -5.38 2.91 -18.88
C GLN A 345 -4.99 1.47 -19.22
N TRP A 346 -5.59 0.50 -18.53
CA TRP A 346 -5.37 -0.93 -18.75
C TRP A 346 -6.58 -1.76 -18.32
N THR A 347 -6.66 -3.03 -18.74
CA THR A 347 -7.78 -3.91 -18.44
C THR A 347 -7.33 -5.29 -17.94
N GLU A 348 -7.88 -5.70 -16.80
CA GLU A 348 -7.59 -7.00 -16.21
C GLU A 348 -8.85 -7.89 -16.25
N TYR A 349 -8.68 -9.19 -16.48
CA TYR A 349 -9.74 -10.20 -16.60
C TYR A 349 -9.66 -11.18 -15.44
N TRP A 350 -10.81 -11.47 -14.84
CA TRP A 350 -10.92 -12.36 -13.68
C TRP A 350 -11.98 -13.41 -13.94
N PHE A 351 -11.64 -14.69 -13.81
CA PHE A 351 -12.57 -15.76 -14.17
C PHE A 351 -12.35 -17.10 -13.45
N PRO A 352 -13.44 -17.87 -13.25
CA PRO A 352 -13.36 -19.24 -12.79
C PRO A 352 -12.87 -20.19 -13.89
N VAL A 353 -12.29 -21.30 -13.47
CA VAL A 353 -11.85 -22.40 -14.33
C VAL A 353 -12.39 -23.71 -13.78
N LYS A 354 -12.91 -24.60 -14.63
CA LYS A 354 -13.62 -25.80 -14.17
C LYS A 354 -13.27 -27.05 -14.98
N GLY A 355 -13.03 -28.15 -14.28
CA GLY A 355 -13.02 -29.49 -14.86
C GLY A 355 -11.78 -29.86 -15.67
N ILE A 356 -10.69 -29.09 -15.55
CA ILE A 356 -9.50 -29.22 -16.40
C ILE A 356 -8.26 -29.79 -15.71
N LYS A 357 -8.33 -30.11 -14.41
CA LYS A 357 -7.27 -30.80 -13.64
C LYS A 357 -5.91 -30.08 -13.55
N GLY A 358 -5.91 -28.75 -13.58
CA GLY A 358 -4.71 -27.90 -13.58
C GLY A 358 -4.76 -26.86 -14.69
N VAL A 359 -3.74 -26.01 -14.81
CA VAL A 359 -3.69 -24.96 -15.85
C VAL A 359 -2.31 -24.91 -16.48
N SER A 360 -2.25 -25.16 -17.79
CA SER A 360 -1.01 -25.03 -18.58
C SER A 360 -0.86 -23.65 -19.23
N LYS A 361 -1.98 -23.06 -19.67
CA LYS A 361 -2.04 -21.71 -20.26
C LYS A 361 -3.45 -21.15 -20.11
N ALA A 362 -3.57 -19.85 -19.87
CA ALA A 362 -4.86 -19.15 -19.89
C ALA A 362 -4.80 -17.86 -20.72
N GLY A 363 -5.98 -17.34 -21.06
CA GLY A 363 -6.17 -16.09 -21.77
C GLY A 363 -7.65 -15.73 -21.88
N ARG A 364 -7.97 -14.69 -22.66
CA ARG A 364 -9.32 -14.10 -22.77
C ARG A 364 -10.44 -15.06 -23.22
N ILE A 365 -10.10 -16.20 -23.81
CA ILE A 365 -11.08 -17.17 -24.31
C ILE A 365 -11.31 -18.36 -23.36
N GLY A 366 -10.43 -18.59 -22.38
CA GLY A 366 -10.43 -19.81 -21.58
C GLY A 366 -9.07 -20.19 -21.00
N ALA A 367 -9.08 -21.26 -20.22
CA ALA A 367 -7.90 -21.93 -19.70
C ALA A 367 -7.75 -23.32 -20.32
N LEU A 368 -6.54 -23.66 -20.73
CA LEU A 368 -6.15 -24.94 -21.30
C LEU A 368 -5.23 -25.68 -20.33
N ASN A 369 -5.48 -26.97 -20.14
CA ASN A 369 -4.55 -27.90 -19.53
C ASN A 369 -4.16 -28.99 -20.52
N VAL A 370 -2.86 -29.30 -20.58
CA VAL A 370 -2.29 -30.29 -21.49
C VAL A 370 -1.50 -31.29 -20.65
N LEU A 371 -1.97 -32.54 -20.63
CA LEU A 371 -1.35 -33.62 -19.84
C LEU A 371 -0.89 -34.76 -20.75
N ARG A 372 0.28 -35.33 -20.47
CA ARG A 372 0.73 -36.59 -21.07
C ARG A 372 0.47 -37.74 -20.11
N GLU A 373 -0.45 -38.64 -20.45
CA GLU A 373 -0.87 -39.75 -19.58
C GLU A 373 -1.02 -41.05 -20.38
N LYS A 374 -0.34 -42.12 -19.94
CA LYS A 374 -0.53 -43.50 -20.44
C LYS A 374 -0.54 -43.63 -21.98
N GLY A 375 0.34 -42.89 -22.66
CA GLY A 375 0.43 -42.88 -24.13
C GLY A 375 -0.62 -42.01 -24.83
N TYR A 376 -1.26 -41.08 -24.13
CA TYR A 376 -2.19 -40.10 -24.68
C TYR A 376 -1.79 -38.67 -24.31
N LEU A 377 -2.08 -37.75 -25.22
CA LEU A 377 -2.15 -36.32 -24.95
C LEU A 377 -3.59 -35.98 -24.57
N LYS A 378 -3.82 -35.63 -23.30
CA LYS A 378 -5.11 -35.18 -22.80
C LYS A 378 -5.17 -33.67 -22.89
N LEU A 379 -6.19 -33.16 -23.57
CA LEU A 379 -6.47 -31.74 -23.67
C LEU A 379 -7.75 -31.46 -22.91
N TYR A 380 -7.72 -30.50 -21.99
CA TYR A 380 -8.88 -30.02 -21.27
C TYR A 380 -8.96 -28.50 -21.40
N PHE A 381 -10.09 -27.99 -21.83
CA PHE A 381 -10.30 -26.57 -22.06
C PHE A 381 -11.55 -26.08 -21.33
N SER A 382 -11.39 -25.04 -20.50
CA SER A 382 -12.45 -24.35 -19.78
C SER A 382 -12.78 -23.04 -20.52
N PRO A 383 -13.81 -23.00 -21.37
CA PRO A 383 -14.16 -21.83 -22.18
C PRO A 383 -14.87 -20.73 -21.37
N LEU A 384 -14.53 -19.47 -21.62
CA LEU A 384 -15.22 -18.31 -21.00
C LEU A 384 -16.34 -17.75 -21.87
N GLN A 385 -16.49 -18.27 -23.08
CA GLN A 385 -17.48 -17.84 -24.05
C GLN A 385 -17.82 -19.00 -24.99
N LYS A 386 -18.97 -18.92 -25.65
CA LYS A 386 -19.31 -19.86 -26.71
C LYS A 386 -18.26 -19.76 -27.83
N LEU A 387 -17.65 -20.88 -28.17
CA LEU A 387 -16.60 -20.96 -29.17
C LEU A 387 -16.87 -22.08 -30.16
N SER A 388 -16.64 -21.78 -31.44
CA SER A 388 -16.68 -22.71 -32.56
C SER A 388 -15.42 -22.44 -33.39
N THR A 389 -14.36 -23.19 -33.14
CA THR A 389 -13.05 -22.99 -33.76
C THR A 389 -12.29 -24.31 -33.90
N THR A 390 -10.97 -24.28 -34.04
CA THR A 390 -10.13 -25.48 -34.14
C THR A 390 -9.05 -25.50 -33.05
N VAL A 391 -8.62 -26.68 -32.64
CA VAL A 391 -7.38 -26.88 -31.89
C VAL A 391 -6.38 -27.54 -32.81
N LYS A 392 -5.20 -26.95 -32.96
CA LYS A 392 -4.11 -27.45 -33.78
C LYS A 392 -2.92 -27.83 -32.91
N LEU A 393 -2.29 -28.95 -33.26
CA LEU A 393 -1.07 -29.44 -32.63
C LEU A 393 0.10 -29.28 -33.58
N TYR A 394 1.22 -28.81 -33.06
CA TYR A 394 2.46 -28.64 -33.80
C TYR A 394 3.63 -29.33 -33.08
N GLU A 395 4.54 -29.89 -33.86
CA GLU A 395 5.91 -30.21 -33.43
C GLU A 395 6.86 -29.23 -34.13
N GLY A 396 7.39 -28.26 -33.38
CA GLY A 396 8.02 -27.08 -33.99
C GLY A 396 7.02 -26.32 -34.87
N GLU A 397 7.35 -26.12 -36.15
CA GLU A 397 6.47 -25.45 -37.14
C GLU A 397 5.58 -26.43 -37.92
N LYS A 398 5.74 -27.74 -37.73
CA LYS A 398 5.00 -28.76 -38.47
C LYS A 398 3.68 -29.06 -37.78
N GLU A 399 2.56 -28.81 -38.45
CA GLU A 399 1.24 -29.25 -37.98
C GLU A 399 1.17 -30.78 -38.00
N VAL A 400 0.81 -31.37 -36.86
CA VAL A 400 0.72 -32.83 -36.65
C VAL A 400 -0.70 -33.31 -36.36
N GLY A 401 -1.64 -32.40 -36.11
CA GLY A 401 -3.04 -32.71 -35.88
C GLY A 401 -3.91 -31.46 -35.79
N SER A 402 -5.20 -31.61 -36.12
CA SER A 402 -6.20 -30.54 -36.07
C SER A 402 -7.58 -31.11 -35.73
N PHE A 403 -8.30 -30.45 -34.84
CA PHE A 403 -9.55 -30.91 -34.25
C PHE A 403 -10.55 -29.76 -34.18
N ALA A 404 -11.84 -30.05 -34.32
CA ALA A 404 -12.88 -29.04 -34.11
C ALA A 404 -13.13 -28.82 -32.60
N LEU A 405 -13.16 -27.56 -32.18
CA LEU A 405 -13.53 -27.14 -30.84
C LEU A 405 -14.90 -26.45 -30.89
N ASN A 406 -15.91 -27.11 -30.34
CA ASN A 406 -17.23 -26.54 -30.16
C ASN A 406 -17.62 -26.68 -28.69
N CYS A 407 -17.79 -25.57 -27.99
CA CYS A 407 -18.10 -25.57 -26.57
C CYS A 407 -19.00 -24.38 -26.17
N GLY A 408 -19.91 -24.60 -25.23
CA GLY A 408 -20.63 -23.55 -24.52
C GLY A 408 -19.76 -22.88 -23.45
N VAL A 409 -20.33 -21.91 -22.74
CA VAL A 409 -19.62 -21.18 -21.67
C VAL A 409 -19.51 -22.07 -20.43
N LEU A 410 -18.30 -22.18 -19.85
CA LEU A 410 -17.98 -23.07 -18.72
C LEU A 410 -18.34 -24.56 -18.94
N GLU A 411 -18.62 -24.96 -20.19
CA GLU A 411 -18.76 -26.35 -20.58
C GLU A 411 -17.39 -26.89 -20.96
N THR A 412 -16.75 -27.59 -20.02
CA THR A 412 -15.40 -28.14 -20.22
C THR A 412 -15.34 -29.01 -21.47
N TRP A 413 -14.53 -28.59 -22.44
CA TRP A 413 -14.18 -29.40 -23.59
C TRP A 413 -12.99 -30.28 -23.23
N LYS A 414 -13.03 -31.55 -23.65
CA LYS A 414 -11.94 -32.50 -23.41
C LYS A 414 -11.74 -33.43 -24.59
N ASP A 415 -10.48 -33.73 -24.88
CA ASP A 415 -10.11 -34.71 -25.88
C ASP A 415 -8.89 -35.52 -25.42
N SER A 416 -8.70 -36.69 -26.01
CA SER A 416 -7.66 -37.65 -25.68
C SER A 416 -7.05 -38.20 -26.95
N ILE A 417 -5.89 -37.67 -27.32
CA ILE A 417 -5.24 -37.96 -28.59
C ILE A 417 -4.16 -39.01 -28.36
N PRO A 418 -4.19 -40.17 -29.04
CA PRO A 418 -3.13 -41.17 -28.94
C PRO A 418 -1.77 -40.56 -29.31
N LEU A 419 -0.77 -40.73 -28.44
CA LEU A 419 0.62 -40.40 -28.74
C LEU A 419 1.19 -41.54 -29.60
N ASN A 420 0.95 -41.51 -30.91
CA ASN A 420 1.51 -42.46 -31.86
C ASN A 420 3.00 -42.16 -32.16
N GLU A 421 3.80 -41.85 -31.12
CA GLU A 421 5.20 -41.41 -31.19
C GLU A 421 5.48 -40.10 -31.96
N SER A 422 4.45 -39.37 -32.41
CA SER A 422 4.61 -38.26 -33.38
C SER A 422 4.98 -36.88 -32.82
N VAL A 423 5.00 -36.66 -31.50
CA VAL A 423 5.49 -35.40 -30.90
C VAL A 423 6.29 -35.68 -29.63
N ALA A 424 7.60 -35.42 -29.69
CA ALA A 424 8.49 -35.58 -28.54
C ALA A 424 8.10 -34.65 -27.38
N ALA A 425 8.34 -35.10 -26.14
CA ALA A 425 8.17 -34.25 -24.95
C ALA A 425 9.06 -32.99 -25.06
N GLY A 426 8.50 -31.83 -24.72
CA GLY A 426 9.19 -30.55 -24.81
C GLY A 426 9.22 -29.94 -26.21
N LYS A 427 8.49 -30.51 -27.18
CA LYS A 427 8.38 -29.96 -28.55
C LYS A 427 6.95 -29.67 -29.01
N LEU A 428 5.96 -29.99 -28.16
CA LEU A 428 4.56 -29.79 -28.48
C LEU A 428 4.17 -28.32 -28.36
N LYS A 429 3.45 -27.82 -29.36
CA LYS A 429 2.70 -26.57 -29.29
C LYS A 429 1.23 -26.84 -29.57
N VAL A 430 0.34 -26.28 -28.76
CA VAL A 430 -1.11 -26.38 -28.90
C VAL A 430 -1.65 -24.98 -29.17
N VAL A 431 -2.36 -24.83 -30.28
CA VAL A 431 -2.94 -23.56 -30.74
C VAL A 431 -4.46 -23.69 -30.79
N VAL A 432 -5.16 -22.86 -30.04
CA VAL A 432 -6.62 -22.75 -30.10
C VAL A 432 -7.01 -21.57 -31.00
N GLY A 433 -7.79 -21.85 -32.03
CA GLY A 433 -8.22 -20.90 -33.06
C GLY A 433 -7.05 -20.27 -33.82
N GLU A 434 -7.21 -19.03 -34.25
CA GLU A 434 -6.17 -18.25 -34.93
C GLU A 434 -5.24 -17.59 -33.91
N ASN A 435 -4.53 -18.42 -33.12
CA ASN A 435 -3.69 -17.98 -31.99
C ASN A 435 -4.44 -17.27 -30.86
N LEU A 436 -5.73 -17.59 -30.66
CA LEU A 436 -6.50 -17.05 -29.53
C LEU A 436 -5.95 -17.51 -28.17
N LEU A 437 -5.35 -18.70 -28.14
CA LEU A 437 -4.57 -19.21 -27.02
C LEU A 437 -3.49 -20.15 -27.55
N VAL A 438 -2.25 -19.96 -27.09
CA VAL A 438 -1.09 -20.74 -27.53
C VAL A 438 -0.34 -21.27 -26.31
N TYR A 439 -0.28 -22.59 -26.20
CA TYR A 439 0.55 -23.29 -25.22
C TYR A 439 1.77 -23.89 -25.91
N SER A 440 2.92 -23.83 -25.24
CA SER A 440 4.14 -24.52 -25.64
C SER A 440 4.67 -25.35 -24.48
N GLU A 441 5.04 -26.59 -24.76
CA GLU A 441 5.67 -27.51 -23.81
C GLU A 441 7.20 -27.29 -23.75
N ALA A 442 7.79 -26.54 -24.68
CA ALA A 442 9.23 -26.31 -24.72
C ALA A 442 9.70 -25.52 -23.47
N PRO A 443 10.60 -26.07 -22.62
CA PRO A 443 11.01 -25.41 -21.39
C PRO A 443 11.68 -24.05 -21.59
N SER A 444 12.34 -23.86 -22.74
CA SER A 444 13.02 -22.62 -23.12
C SER A 444 12.07 -21.51 -23.58
N ASP A 445 10.83 -21.84 -23.94
CA ASP A 445 9.92 -20.86 -24.50
C ASP A 445 9.52 -19.83 -23.45
N ASN A 446 9.41 -18.58 -23.91
CA ASN A 446 9.07 -17.41 -23.11
C ASN A 446 10.03 -17.11 -21.95
N ILE A 447 11.15 -17.81 -21.77
CA ILE A 447 12.15 -17.42 -20.76
C ILE A 447 12.78 -16.08 -21.18
N THR A 448 12.76 -15.12 -20.27
CA THR A 448 13.37 -13.81 -20.51
C THR A 448 14.83 -13.79 -20.05
N SER A 449 15.71 -13.21 -20.86
CA SER A 449 17.13 -13.03 -20.54
C SER A 449 17.45 -11.67 -19.90
N ARG A 450 16.44 -11.02 -19.28
CA ARG A 450 16.61 -9.73 -18.60
C ARG A 450 17.58 -9.88 -17.41
N PRO A 451 18.49 -8.92 -17.16
CA PRO A 451 19.32 -8.91 -15.95
C PRO A 451 18.45 -8.89 -14.68
N LYS A 452 18.78 -9.77 -13.73
CA LYS A 452 18.07 -9.93 -12.45
C LYS A 452 18.85 -9.40 -11.24
N LEU A 453 20.15 -9.16 -11.40
CA LEU A 453 21.04 -8.67 -10.36
C LEU A 453 21.80 -7.43 -10.84
N THR A 454 22.13 -6.55 -9.90
CA THR A 454 23.04 -5.42 -10.12
C THR A 454 24.48 -5.96 -10.22
N PRO A 455 25.37 -5.35 -11.05
CA PRO A 455 26.79 -5.68 -11.03
C PRO A 455 27.39 -5.56 -9.62
N VAL A 456 28.17 -6.56 -9.21
CA VAL A 456 28.74 -6.65 -7.85
C VAL A 456 29.75 -5.54 -7.54
N ASP A 457 30.29 -4.91 -8.58
CA ASP A 457 31.28 -3.82 -8.53
C ASP A 457 30.68 -2.44 -8.78
N PHE A 458 29.34 -2.31 -8.82
CA PHE A 458 28.69 -1.00 -8.93
C PHE A 458 28.93 -0.16 -7.66
N ASP A 459 29.55 1.01 -7.82
CA ASP A 459 29.80 1.93 -6.71
C ASP A 459 28.56 2.79 -6.40
N TRP A 460 27.85 2.41 -5.34
CA TRP A 460 26.70 3.16 -4.81
C TRP A 460 27.05 4.54 -4.24
N ASN A 461 28.32 4.82 -3.99
CA ASN A 461 28.81 6.13 -3.56
C ASN A 461 29.35 6.97 -4.74
N SER A 462 29.30 6.47 -5.97
CA SER A 462 29.60 7.28 -7.16
C SER A 462 28.58 8.43 -7.32
N VAL A 463 28.89 9.43 -8.16
CA VAL A 463 27.95 10.52 -8.49
C VAL A 463 26.59 9.94 -8.91
N TYR A 464 26.58 9.00 -9.84
CA TYR A 464 25.35 8.35 -10.31
C TYR A 464 24.69 7.46 -9.26
N GLY A 465 25.48 6.74 -8.44
CA GLY A 465 24.97 5.92 -7.34
C GLY A 465 24.22 6.73 -6.28
N LEU A 466 24.76 7.89 -5.88
CA LEU A 466 24.12 8.82 -4.94
C LEU A 466 22.86 9.45 -5.54
N TYR A 467 22.92 9.91 -6.81
CA TYR A 467 21.73 10.38 -7.52
C TYR A 467 20.62 9.32 -7.54
N THR A 468 20.97 8.07 -7.87
CA THR A 468 20.01 6.97 -7.95
C THR A 468 19.35 6.74 -6.60
N GLN A 469 20.10 6.75 -5.49
CA GLN A 469 19.51 6.67 -4.15
C GLN A 469 18.55 7.84 -3.87
N GLY A 470 18.94 9.07 -4.23
CA GLY A 470 18.09 10.25 -4.08
C GLY A 470 16.78 10.16 -4.88
N GLU A 471 16.85 9.73 -6.14
CA GLU A 471 15.68 9.48 -6.99
C GLU A 471 14.76 8.41 -6.40
N GLN A 472 15.31 7.29 -5.92
CA GLN A 472 14.51 6.21 -5.36
C GLN A 472 13.82 6.58 -4.04
N TRP A 473 14.43 7.45 -3.22
CA TRP A 473 13.78 8.02 -2.05
C TRP A 473 12.66 9.00 -2.42
N MET A 474 12.86 9.79 -3.48
CA MET A 474 11.83 10.68 -4.02
C MET A 474 10.62 9.89 -4.54
N ASN A 475 10.85 8.80 -5.25
CA ASN A 475 9.80 7.90 -5.75
C ASN A 475 9.05 7.13 -4.65
N GLN A 476 9.55 7.19 -3.40
CA GLN A 476 8.90 6.64 -2.20
C GLN A 476 8.38 7.75 -1.26
N LYS A 477 8.43 9.02 -1.71
CA LYS A 477 8.00 10.22 -0.97
C LYS A 477 8.74 10.43 0.37
N VAL A 478 9.96 9.90 0.51
CA VAL A 478 10.85 10.16 1.66
C VAL A 478 11.80 11.29 1.30
N LEU A 479 11.26 12.52 1.34
CA LEU A 479 11.84 13.70 0.70
C LEU A 479 13.12 14.21 1.38
N ASP A 480 13.25 14.05 2.70
CA ASP A 480 14.44 14.41 3.47
C ASP A 480 15.66 13.54 3.09
N LYS A 481 15.45 12.23 2.94
CA LYS A 481 16.49 11.31 2.44
C LYS A 481 16.81 11.60 0.97
N ALA A 482 15.80 11.90 0.14
CA ALA A 482 16.02 12.28 -1.25
C ALA A 482 16.96 13.50 -1.35
N GLU A 483 16.71 14.54 -0.56
CA GLU A 483 17.54 15.74 -0.51
C GLU A 483 19.00 15.42 -0.14
N LYS A 484 19.19 14.66 0.95
CA LYS A 484 20.50 14.24 1.45
C LYS A 484 21.34 13.62 0.33
N TYR A 485 20.80 12.61 -0.37
CA TYR A 485 21.56 11.89 -1.39
C TYR A 485 21.76 12.70 -2.68
N LEU A 486 20.80 13.53 -3.08
CA LEU A 486 20.96 14.42 -4.23
C LEU A 486 22.02 15.50 -3.97
N LEU A 487 22.08 16.06 -2.76
CA LEU A 487 23.14 17.00 -2.36
C LEU A 487 24.51 16.32 -2.34
N SER A 488 24.62 15.11 -1.76
CA SER A 488 25.88 14.35 -1.77
C SER A 488 26.35 14.01 -3.19
N SER A 489 25.43 13.80 -4.14
CA SER A 489 25.79 13.66 -5.57
C SER A 489 26.42 14.95 -6.11
N LEU A 490 25.85 16.12 -5.79
CA LEU A 490 26.37 17.42 -6.24
C LEU A 490 27.65 17.86 -5.53
N GLU A 491 27.90 17.39 -4.31
CA GLU A 491 29.19 17.60 -3.64
C GLU A 491 30.34 16.94 -4.42
N LYS A 492 30.07 15.82 -5.09
CA LYS A 492 31.04 15.12 -5.94
C LYS A 492 31.16 15.72 -7.33
N ASP A 493 30.04 16.15 -7.91
CA ASP A 493 29.99 16.85 -9.19
C ASP A 493 28.91 17.95 -9.16
N PRO A 494 29.29 19.23 -8.93
CA PRO A 494 28.35 20.33 -8.78
C PRO A 494 27.46 20.61 -10.01
N TYR A 495 27.83 20.06 -11.17
CA TYR A 495 27.13 20.27 -12.44
C TYR A 495 26.46 19.00 -12.96
N PHE A 496 26.33 17.96 -12.12
CA PHE A 496 25.64 16.74 -12.47
C PHE A 496 24.14 16.99 -12.70
N LEU A 497 23.76 17.08 -13.98
CA LEU A 497 22.45 17.53 -14.43
C LEU A 497 21.25 16.77 -13.81
N PRO A 498 21.26 15.42 -13.70
CA PRO A 498 20.14 14.69 -13.08
C PRO A 498 19.90 15.07 -11.61
N ALA A 499 20.95 15.31 -10.83
CA ALA A 499 20.80 15.71 -9.43
C ALA A 499 20.32 17.17 -9.29
N LEU A 500 20.74 18.08 -10.18
CA LEU A 500 20.20 19.43 -10.26
C LEU A 500 18.69 19.41 -10.55
N ILE A 501 18.25 18.59 -11.52
CA ILE A 501 16.82 18.41 -11.86
C ILE A 501 16.05 17.86 -10.66
N GLY A 502 16.58 16.81 -10.02
CA GLY A 502 15.99 16.20 -8.83
C GLY A 502 15.76 17.21 -7.71
N LEU A 503 16.77 18.02 -7.38
CA LEU A 503 16.65 19.08 -6.36
C LEU A 503 15.71 20.21 -6.79
N SER A 504 15.69 20.60 -8.06
CA SER A 504 14.70 21.56 -8.58
C SER A 504 13.26 21.05 -8.39
N SER A 505 13.00 19.78 -8.70
CA SER A 505 11.68 19.15 -8.47
C SER A 505 11.34 19.09 -6.97
N LEU A 506 12.30 18.68 -6.14
CA LEU A 506 12.14 18.61 -4.69
C LEU A 506 11.81 19.98 -4.08
N TYR A 507 12.58 21.01 -4.39
CA TYR A 507 12.36 22.37 -3.88
C TYR A 507 11.07 22.99 -4.38
N TYR A 508 10.67 22.68 -5.63
CA TYR A 508 9.35 23.05 -6.11
C TYR A 508 8.22 22.41 -5.27
N ARG A 509 8.34 21.12 -4.92
CA ARG A 509 7.38 20.42 -4.04
C ARG A 509 7.26 21.07 -2.67
N GLN A 510 8.40 21.50 -2.12
CA GLN A 510 8.47 22.16 -0.81
C GLN A 510 7.95 23.61 -0.83
N GLY A 511 7.66 24.17 -2.02
CA GLY A 511 7.29 25.58 -2.17
C GLY A 511 8.47 26.55 -2.15
N HIS A 512 9.70 26.04 -2.16
CA HIS A 512 10.95 26.81 -2.27
C HIS A 512 11.23 27.17 -3.74
N TYR A 513 10.34 27.97 -4.33
CA TYR A 513 10.33 28.24 -5.77
C TYR A 513 11.58 28.99 -6.26
N GLU A 514 12.11 29.92 -5.46
CA GLU A 514 13.32 30.67 -5.75
C GLU A 514 14.56 29.76 -5.78
N GLU A 515 14.73 28.89 -4.78
CA GLU A 515 15.81 27.90 -4.75
C GLU A 515 15.70 26.91 -5.91
N ALA A 516 14.49 26.39 -6.17
CA ALA A 516 14.22 25.52 -7.31
C ALA A 516 14.59 26.20 -8.64
N LEU A 517 14.19 27.46 -8.82
CA LEU A 517 14.50 28.27 -10.00
C LEU A 517 16.01 28.51 -10.17
N SER A 518 16.74 28.75 -9.07
CA SER A 518 18.20 28.92 -9.10
C SER A 518 18.90 27.65 -9.60
N ARG A 519 18.45 26.48 -9.15
CA ARG A 519 18.94 25.18 -9.63
C ARG A 519 18.57 24.95 -11.09
N CYS A 520 17.35 25.29 -11.51
CA CYS A 520 16.95 25.23 -12.92
C CYS A 520 17.85 26.10 -13.80
N LYS A 521 18.12 27.35 -13.39
CA LYS A 521 19.02 28.26 -14.14
C LYS A 521 20.44 27.71 -14.26
N THR A 522 20.93 27.04 -13.22
CA THR A 522 22.24 26.36 -13.25
C THR A 522 22.23 25.20 -14.25
N ALA A 523 21.19 24.36 -14.23
CA ALA A 523 21.04 23.26 -15.18
C ALA A 523 20.89 23.76 -16.64
N LEU A 524 20.09 24.80 -16.89
CA LEU A 524 19.86 25.37 -18.23
C LEU A 524 21.05 26.12 -18.82
N SER A 525 21.98 26.61 -17.98
CA SER A 525 23.23 27.20 -18.47
C SER A 525 24.21 26.14 -19.00
N ILE A 526 24.06 24.88 -18.58
CA ILE A 526 24.80 23.73 -19.09
C ILE A 526 24.10 23.13 -20.31
N ASN A 527 22.78 22.91 -20.22
CA ASN A 527 21.96 22.39 -21.30
C ASN A 527 20.63 23.14 -21.41
N THR A 528 20.60 24.15 -22.29
CA THR A 528 19.43 25.01 -22.49
C THR A 528 18.20 24.26 -23.01
N TYR A 529 18.36 23.13 -23.68
CA TYR A 529 17.25 22.35 -24.25
C TYR A 529 16.83 21.15 -23.38
N GLU A 530 17.32 21.04 -22.15
CA GLU A 530 16.89 19.97 -21.24
C GLU A 530 15.40 20.15 -20.88
N GLY A 531 14.57 19.17 -21.22
CA GLY A 531 13.11 19.27 -21.20
C GLY A 531 12.53 19.42 -19.81
N LYS A 532 12.90 18.54 -18.88
CA LYS A 532 12.35 18.52 -17.52
C LYS A 532 12.70 19.79 -16.75
N THR A 533 13.91 20.30 -16.95
CA THR A 533 14.43 21.53 -16.35
C THR A 533 13.68 22.74 -16.88
N ASN A 534 13.44 22.83 -18.20
CA ASN A 534 12.62 23.91 -18.77
C ASN A 534 11.18 23.85 -18.27
N TYR A 535 10.62 22.66 -18.11
CA TYR A 535 9.28 22.48 -17.54
C TYR A 535 9.23 22.96 -16.08
N LEU A 536 10.16 22.54 -15.23
CA LEU A 536 10.30 23.01 -13.85
C LEU A 536 10.59 24.52 -13.77
N TYR A 537 11.42 25.05 -14.66
CA TYR A 537 11.66 26.49 -14.80
C TYR A 537 10.35 27.24 -15.11
N GLY A 538 9.54 26.69 -16.02
CA GLY A 538 8.21 27.19 -16.35
C GLY A 538 7.30 27.24 -15.12
N LEU A 539 7.23 26.13 -14.37
CA LEU A 539 6.43 26.02 -13.15
C LEU A 539 6.87 26.98 -12.04
N CYS A 540 8.19 27.08 -11.78
CA CYS A 540 8.72 27.99 -10.77
C CYS A 540 8.37 29.44 -11.12
N ASN A 541 8.59 29.85 -12.38
CA ASN A 541 8.25 31.20 -12.82
C ASN A 541 6.74 31.47 -12.80
N MET A 542 5.91 30.48 -13.13
CA MET A 542 4.46 30.58 -13.01
C MET A 542 4.04 30.83 -11.54
N ALA A 543 4.61 30.08 -10.59
CA ALA A 543 4.35 30.25 -9.16
C ALA A 543 4.81 31.62 -8.62
N LEU A 544 5.95 32.11 -9.11
CA LEU A 544 6.53 33.42 -8.78
C LEU A 544 5.86 34.60 -9.49
N GLY A 545 4.94 34.34 -10.44
CA GLY A 545 4.24 35.37 -11.22
C GLY A 545 5.04 35.94 -12.40
N ASN A 546 6.19 35.34 -12.74
CA ASN A 546 7.03 35.71 -13.88
C ASN A 546 6.46 35.12 -15.19
N LYS A 547 5.33 35.67 -15.65
CA LYS A 547 4.52 35.10 -16.74
C LYS A 547 5.27 34.86 -18.06
N THR A 548 6.19 35.76 -18.44
CA THR A 548 6.93 35.65 -19.71
C THR A 548 7.91 34.48 -19.66
N ASP A 549 8.72 34.43 -18.61
CA ASP A 549 9.68 33.35 -18.36
C ASP A 549 8.99 31.99 -18.23
N ALA A 550 7.80 31.96 -17.60
CA ALA A 550 7.00 30.75 -17.51
C ALA A 550 6.63 30.19 -18.90
N LYS A 551 6.12 31.06 -19.79
CA LYS A 551 5.77 30.67 -21.17
C LYS A 551 6.99 30.28 -21.99
N ASP A 552 8.12 30.96 -21.80
CA ASP A 552 9.39 30.60 -22.46
C ASP A 552 9.81 29.17 -22.07
N GLY A 553 9.89 28.90 -20.76
CA GLY A 553 10.22 27.57 -20.23
C GLY A 553 9.32 26.47 -20.79
N PHE A 554 7.99 26.64 -20.71
CA PHE A 554 7.07 25.64 -21.27
C PHE A 554 7.19 25.50 -22.79
N SER A 555 7.48 26.58 -23.52
CA SER A 555 7.67 26.52 -24.97
C SER A 555 8.88 25.67 -25.34
N VAL A 556 10.01 25.86 -24.66
CA VAL A 556 11.22 25.05 -24.87
C VAL A 556 11.03 23.61 -24.39
N ALA A 557 10.41 23.42 -23.22
CA ALA A 557 10.09 22.09 -22.68
C ALA A 557 9.27 21.24 -23.66
N SER A 558 8.42 21.86 -24.46
CA SER A 558 7.59 21.17 -25.45
C SER A 558 8.39 20.40 -26.52
N TYR A 559 9.69 20.62 -26.64
CA TYR A 559 10.53 19.86 -27.57
C TYR A 559 10.80 18.44 -27.09
N SER A 560 10.73 18.18 -25.77
CA SER A 560 11.01 16.87 -25.16
C SER A 560 9.74 16.06 -24.96
N MET A 561 9.71 14.82 -25.48
CA MET A 561 8.49 13.98 -25.52
C MET A 561 7.92 13.66 -24.14
N ASP A 562 8.78 13.51 -23.13
CA ASP A 562 8.43 13.14 -21.75
C ASP A 562 7.61 14.22 -21.02
N VAL A 563 7.75 15.48 -21.42
CA VAL A 563 6.99 16.61 -20.85
C VAL A 563 6.20 17.40 -21.90
N ARG A 564 6.20 16.99 -23.17
CA ARG A 564 5.60 17.76 -24.28
C ARG A 564 4.13 18.06 -24.07
N SER A 565 3.34 17.05 -23.74
CA SER A 565 1.90 17.21 -23.51
C SER A 565 1.64 18.09 -22.29
N ALA A 566 2.33 17.84 -21.18
CA ALA A 566 2.27 18.65 -19.96
C ALA A 566 2.64 20.13 -20.22
N ALA A 567 3.69 20.38 -20.99
CA ALA A 567 4.14 21.73 -21.31
C ALA A 567 3.14 22.50 -22.19
N TYR A 568 2.54 21.85 -23.19
CA TYR A 568 1.46 22.47 -23.98
C TYR A 568 0.21 22.72 -23.14
N GLU A 569 -0.13 21.82 -22.22
CA GLU A 569 -1.23 22.02 -21.29
C GLU A 569 -0.97 23.23 -20.36
N LYS A 570 0.22 23.37 -19.77
CA LYS A 570 0.57 24.55 -18.97
C LYS A 570 0.61 25.85 -19.78
N LEU A 571 1.03 25.81 -21.05
CA LEU A 571 0.86 26.96 -21.94
C LEU A 571 -0.61 27.32 -22.12
N ALA A 572 -1.49 26.33 -22.26
CA ALA A 572 -2.93 26.55 -22.38
C ALA A 572 -3.51 27.21 -21.12
N GLU A 573 -3.16 26.73 -19.92
CA GLU A 573 -3.51 27.37 -18.65
C GLU A 573 -2.99 28.81 -18.56
N MET A 574 -1.74 29.06 -18.95
CA MET A 574 -1.15 30.41 -18.97
C MET A 574 -1.89 31.37 -19.90
N TYR A 575 -2.40 30.88 -21.04
CA TYR A 575 -3.23 31.69 -21.95
C TYR A 575 -4.68 31.81 -21.48
N LEU A 576 -5.18 30.84 -20.70
CA LEU A 576 -6.47 30.93 -20.02
C LEU A 576 -6.46 32.07 -18.99
N MET A 577 -5.40 32.16 -18.17
CA MET A 577 -5.18 33.27 -17.22
C MET A 577 -5.13 34.66 -17.88
N ASP A 578 -4.69 34.73 -19.13
CA ASP A 578 -4.62 35.97 -19.90
C ASP A 578 -5.91 36.27 -20.67
N ASN A 579 -6.95 35.44 -20.51
CA ASN A 579 -8.19 35.48 -21.29
C ASN A 579 -7.95 35.39 -22.82
N ASN A 580 -6.84 34.79 -23.25
CA ASN A 580 -6.55 34.54 -24.66
C ASN A 580 -7.08 33.17 -25.07
N TRP A 581 -8.40 33.10 -25.22
CA TRP A 581 -9.14 31.87 -25.48
C TRP A 581 -8.65 31.11 -26.72
N SER A 582 -8.30 31.83 -27.79
CA SER A 582 -7.81 31.21 -29.04
C SER A 582 -6.47 30.50 -28.86
N LYS A 583 -5.53 31.10 -28.12
CA LYS A 583 -4.26 30.43 -27.81
C LYS A 583 -4.43 29.32 -26.78
N ALA A 584 -5.30 29.50 -25.78
CA ALA A 584 -5.62 28.45 -24.82
C ALA A 584 -6.18 27.20 -25.52
N GLU A 585 -7.16 27.36 -26.42
CA GLU A 585 -7.69 26.28 -27.25
C GLU A 585 -6.58 25.63 -28.09
N HIS A 586 -5.78 26.44 -28.79
CA HIS A 586 -4.69 25.93 -29.64
C HIS A 586 -3.72 25.03 -28.86
N TYR A 587 -3.22 25.49 -27.71
CA TYR A 587 -2.25 24.73 -26.94
C TYR A 587 -2.85 23.52 -26.24
N ALA A 588 -4.10 23.60 -25.77
CA ALA A 588 -4.78 22.43 -25.21
C ALA A 588 -5.01 21.35 -26.27
N LEU A 589 -5.42 21.72 -27.49
CA LEU A 589 -5.51 20.78 -28.62
C LEU A 589 -4.15 20.17 -28.98
N ARG A 590 -3.07 20.96 -29.01
CA ARG A 590 -1.71 20.45 -29.24
C ARG A 590 -1.25 19.49 -28.14
N SER A 591 -1.62 19.73 -26.89
CA SER A 591 -1.36 18.76 -25.82
C SER A 591 -2.02 17.42 -26.13
N LYS A 592 -3.28 17.44 -26.58
CA LYS A 592 -4.04 16.24 -26.95
C LYS A 592 -3.53 15.50 -28.18
N GLU A 593 -2.81 16.17 -29.08
CA GLU A 593 -2.13 15.51 -30.21
C GLU A 593 -1.06 14.51 -29.75
N PHE A 594 -0.40 14.77 -28.60
CA PHE A 594 0.66 13.91 -28.05
C PHE A 594 0.20 13.05 -26.87
N ASN A 595 -0.91 13.39 -26.23
CA ASN A 595 -1.58 12.57 -25.23
C ASN A 595 -3.09 12.77 -25.33
N ARG A 596 -3.77 11.91 -26.09
CA ARG A 596 -5.22 11.97 -26.30
C ARG A 596 -6.01 11.91 -24.98
N MET A 597 -5.46 11.26 -23.95
CA MET A 597 -6.08 11.06 -22.63
C MET A 597 -5.65 12.10 -21.59
N ASN A 598 -5.02 13.21 -21.98
CA ASN A 598 -4.69 14.29 -21.03
C ASN A 598 -5.97 14.98 -20.52
N LEU A 599 -6.44 14.56 -19.35
CA LEU A 599 -7.69 15.05 -18.75
C LEU A 599 -7.60 16.52 -18.31
N SER A 600 -6.40 17.02 -17.98
CA SER A 600 -6.17 18.44 -17.68
C SER A 600 -6.34 19.32 -18.92
N ALA A 601 -5.86 18.86 -20.09
CA ALA A 601 -6.08 19.56 -21.36
C ALA A 601 -7.57 19.57 -21.76
N ASP A 602 -8.30 18.48 -21.50
CA ASP A 602 -9.76 18.46 -21.67
C ASP A 602 -10.44 19.47 -20.75
N HIS A 603 -9.99 19.60 -19.50
CA HIS A 603 -10.52 20.61 -18.57
C HIS A 603 -10.35 22.03 -19.08
N VAL A 604 -9.17 22.37 -19.60
CA VAL A 604 -8.94 23.66 -20.26
C VAL A 604 -9.92 23.89 -21.43
N LEU A 605 -10.10 22.89 -22.31
CA LEU A 605 -11.00 23.02 -23.46
C LEU A 605 -12.46 23.22 -23.05
N MET A 606 -12.93 22.49 -22.02
CA MET A 606 -14.28 22.66 -21.47
C MET A 606 -14.52 24.11 -21.02
N VAL A 607 -13.58 24.68 -20.26
CA VAL A 607 -13.65 26.08 -19.81
C VAL A 607 -13.62 27.04 -20.99
N VAL A 608 -12.69 26.88 -21.93
CA VAL A 608 -12.57 27.74 -23.10
C VAL A 608 -13.87 27.77 -23.90
N TYR A 609 -14.47 26.61 -24.16
CA TYR A 609 -15.72 26.53 -24.94
C TYR A 609 -16.92 27.09 -24.20
N ARG A 610 -17.02 26.90 -22.87
CA ARG A 610 -18.06 27.55 -22.08
C ARG A 610 -17.90 29.07 -22.08
N LYS A 611 -16.71 29.59 -21.75
CA LYS A 611 -16.43 31.04 -21.65
C LYS A 611 -16.55 31.77 -22.99
N THR A 612 -16.37 31.07 -24.11
CA THR A 612 -16.53 31.65 -25.47
C THR A 612 -17.92 31.43 -26.08
N GLY A 613 -18.89 30.90 -25.31
CA GLY A 613 -20.26 30.71 -25.80
C GLY A 613 -20.42 29.62 -26.87
N GLN A 614 -19.57 28.59 -26.82
CA GLN A 614 -19.58 27.43 -27.74
C GLN A 614 -20.01 26.14 -27.00
N PRO A 615 -21.23 26.06 -26.45
CA PRO A 615 -21.65 24.93 -25.61
C PRO A 615 -21.64 23.60 -26.35
N ASP A 616 -21.89 23.57 -27.66
CA ASP A 616 -21.87 22.31 -28.42
C ASP A 616 -20.48 21.71 -28.55
N LYS A 617 -19.42 22.54 -28.60
CA LYS A 617 -18.04 22.06 -28.53
C LYS A 617 -17.69 21.55 -27.14
N ALA A 618 -18.16 22.22 -26.08
CA ALA A 618 -17.99 21.73 -24.72
C ALA A 618 -18.65 20.35 -24.53
N LYS A 619 -19.90 20.18 -25.02
CA LYS A 619 -20.61 18.89 -25.00
C LYS A 619 -19.88 17.79 -25.74
N ALA A 620 -19.29 18.11 -26.90
CA ALA A 620 -18.52 17.15 -27.69
C ALA A 620 -17.27 16.61 -26.97
N ILE A 621 -16.82 17.29 -25.91
CA ILE A 621 -15.77 16.80 -24.99
C ILE A 621 -16.42 16.09 -23.79
N ILE A 622 -17.38 16.75 -23.13
CA ILE A 622 -17.97 16.29 -21.87
C ILE A 622 -18.71 14.96 -22.02
N ASP A 623 -19.54 14.83 -23.05
CA ASP A 623 -20.44 13.68 -23.20
C ASP A 623 -19.68 12.36 -23.41
N PRO A 624 -18.72 12.23 -24.34
CA PRO A 624 -17.92 11.00 -24.44
C PRO A 624 -17.03 10.78 -23.21
N LEU A 625 -16.52 11.85 -22.60
CA LEU A 625 -15.69 11.73 -21.40
C LEU A 625 -16.46 11.16 -20.21
N LEU A 626 -17.70 11.62 -19.98
CA LEU A 626 -18.55 11.10 -18.89
C LEU A 626 -19.22 9.76 -19.23
N GLU A 627 -19.24 9.35 -20.50
CA GLU A 627 -19.63 8.00 -20.89
C GLU A 627 -18.63 6.97 -20.34
N ASP A 628 -17.34 7.28 -20.45
CA ASP A 628 -16.21 6.42 -20.02
C ASP A 628 -15.80 6.65 -18.55
N LEU A 629 -15.83 7.91 -18.08
CA LEU A 629 -15.41 8.33 -16.74
C LEU A 629 -16.55 9.10 -16.04
N PRO A 630 -17.67 8.44 -15.68
CA PRO A 630 -18.87 9.11 -15.17
C PRO A 630 -18.68 9.81 -13.82
N LEU A 631 -17.57 9.54 -13.12
CA LEU A 631 -17.18 10.15 -11.85
C LEU A 631 -16.04 11.19 -12.00
N TYR A 632 -15.70 11.61 -13.22
CA TYR A 632 -14.76 12.71 -13.42
C TYR A 632 -15.42 14.06 -13.10
N HIS A 633 -15.28 14.50 -11.84
CA HIS A 633 -16.05 15.62 -11.29
C HIS A 633 -15.76 16.98 -11.94
N ALA A 634 -14.61 17.19 -12.59
CA ALA A 634 -14.34 18.40 -13.35
C ALA A 634 -15.33 18.57 -14.52
N ALA A 635 -15.57 17.51 -15.29
CA ALA A 635 -16.55 17.52 -16.37
C ALA A 635 -18.00 17.60 -15.86
N ARG A 636 -18.30 16.98 -14.72
CA ARG A 636 -19.61 17.10 -14.06
C ARG A 636 -19.88 18.54 -13.59
N PHE A 637 -18.87 19.21 -13.04
CA PHE A 637 -18.98 20.60 -12.63
C PHE A 637 -19.18 21.53 -13.83
N GLU A 638 -18.48 21.29 -14.94
CA GLU A 638 -18.73 22.03 -16.19
C GLU A 638 -20.15 21.81 -16.75
N ASN A 639 -20.72 20.60 -16.62
CA ASN A 639 -22.14 20.36 -16.91
C ASN A 639 -23.09 21.15 -16.00
N TYR A 640 -22.77 21.27 -14.71
CA TYR A 640 -23.51 22.12 -13.77
C TYR A 640 -23.45 23.60 -14.20
N LEU A 641 -22.27 24.11 -14.56
CA LEU A 641 -22.10 25.49 -15.04
C LEU A 641 -22.79 25.75 -16.39
N LEU A 642 -23.03 24.72 -17.19
CA LEU A 642 -23.82 24.79 -18.43
C LEU A 642 -25.33 24.64 -18.21
N ASN A 643 -25.80 24.57 -16.96
CA ASN A 643 -27.19 24.30 -16.58
C ASN A 643 -27.74 22.97 -17.15
N ARG A 644 -26.86 21.97 -17.35
CA ARG A 644 -27.23 20.61 -17.77
C ARG A 644 -27.38 19.64 -16.61
N MET A 645 -27.03 20.10 -15.40
CA MET A 645 -27.06 19.36 -14.16
C MET A 645 -27.41 20.36 -13.05
N ASP A 646 -28.27 19.98 -12.11
CA ASP A 646 -28.55 20.84 -10.95
C ASP A 646 -27.52 20.61 -9.82
N GLU A 647 -27.61 21.45 -8.78
CA GLU A 647 -26.70 21.39 -7.62
C GLU A 647 -26.73 20.03 -6.91
N LYS A 648 -27.94 19.46 -6.79
CA LYS A 648 -28.17 18.19 -6.10
C LYS A 648 -27.56 17.05 -6.90
N ASP A 649 -27.77 17.01 -8.20
CA ASP A 649 -27.22 16.00 -9.09
C ASP A 649 -25.69 16.04 -9.06
N PHE A 650 -25.08 17.22 -9.13
CA PHE A 650 -23.62 17.38 -9.02
C PHE A 650 -23.09 16.83 -7.69
N GLY A 651 -23.62 17.32 -6.55
CA GLY A 651 -23.15 16.91 -5.23
C GLY A 651 -23.45 15.44 -4.90
N SER A 652 -24.51 14.85 -5.47
CA SER A 652 -24.99 13.52 -5.08
C SER A 652 -24.04 12.36 -5.38
N LEU A 653 -23.02 12.52 -6.23
CA LEU A 653 -22.03 11.47 -6.52
C LEU A 653 -20.65 11.73 -5.88
N ILE A 654 -20.51 12.78 -5.07
CA ILE A 654 -19.32 13.03 -4.26
C ILE A 654 -19.64 12.54 -2.85
N ARG A 655 -19.38 11.26 -2.61
CA ARG A 655 -19.78 10.47 -1.41
C ARG A 655 -18.61 9.89 -0.64
N ASN A 656 -17.39 10.05 -1.14
CA ASN A 656 -16.18 9.62 -0.46
C ASN A 656 -16.06 10.27 0.93
N GLU A 657 -15.18 9.72 1.77
CA GLU A 657 -15.02 10.14 3.17
C GLU A 657 -14.71 11.63 3.36
N LEU A 658 -13.95 12.25 2.44
CA LEU A 658 -13.48 13.63 2.53
C LEU A 658 -13.99 14.45 1.33
N PRO A 659 -15.31 14.63 1.19
CA PRO A 659 -15.90 15.22 -0.03
C PRO A 659 -15.48 16.68 -0.24
N PHE A 660 -15.17 17.39 0.85
CA PHE A 660 -14.65 18.76 0.80
C PHE A 660 -13.31 18.85 0.07
N GLU A 661 -12.48 17.80 0.09
CA GLU A 661 -11.20 17.79 -0.61
C GLU A 661 -11.38 17.75 -2.13
N ILE A 662 -12.46 17.14 -2.64
CA ILE A 662 -12.79 17.19 -4.08
C ILE A 662 -13.16 18.61 -4.51
N TYR A 663 -14.00 19.30 -3.75
CA TYR A 663 -14.35 20.69 -4.03
C TYR A 663 -13.12 21.61 -3.95
N MET A 664 -12.23 21.37 -2.97
CA MET A 664 -10.98 22.11 -2.83
C MET A 664 -10.05 21.90 -4.03
N GLU A 665 -9.83 20.65 -4.48
CA GLU A 665 -8.98 20.39 -5.65
C GLU A 665 -9.49 21.09 -6.91
N LEU A 666 -10.80 21.00 -7.18
CA LEU A 666 -11.39 21.68 -8.32
C LEU A 666 -11.27 23.21 -8.16
N ALA A 667 -11.59 23.75 -6.99
CA ALA A 667 -11.55 25.20 -6.74
C ALA A 667 -10.15 25.77 -6.93
N GLU A 668 -9.11 25.04 -6.51
CA GLU A 668 -7.72 25.43 -6.68
C GLU A 668 -7.31 25.55 -8.14
N TRP A 669 -7.74 24.61 -8.97
CA TRP A 669 -7.45 24.67 -10.39
C TRP A 669 -8.14 25.89 -11.04
N TYR A 670 -9.42 26.13 -10.76
CA TYR A 670 -10.14 27.30 -11.28
C TYR A 670 -9.53 28.62 -10.79
N GLU A 671 -9.15 28.70 -9.51
CA GLU A 671 -8.44 29.85 -8.95
C GLU A 671 -7.11 30.09 -9.69
N ALA A 672 -6.33 29.03 -9.89
CA ALA A 672 -5.03 29.11 -10.55
C ALA A 672 -5.16 29.70 -11.97
N VAL A 673 -6.15 29.28 -12.76
CA VAL A 673 -6.35 29.78 -14.12
C VAL A 673 -7.14 31.09 -14.22
N GLY A 674 -7.41 31.76 -13.09
CA GLY A 674 -8.08 33.07 -13.05
C GLY A 674 -9.62 33.03 -13.09
N CYS A 675 -10.23 31.85 -13.00
CA CYS A 675 -11.68 31.65 -12.97
C CYS A 675 -12.22 31.73 -11.52
N ASN A 676 -12.11 32.90 -10.89
CA ASN A 676 -12.42 33.08 -9.47
C ASN A 676 -13.90 32.85 -9.13
N GLU A 677 -14.84 33.14 -10.04
CA GLU A 677 -16.28 32.93 -9.82
C GLU A 677 -16.59 31.44 -9.65
N GLU A 678 -16.06 30.59 -10.53
CA GLU A 678 -16.17 29.14 -10.45
C GLU A 678 -15.54 28.58 -9.17
N ALA A 679 -14.37 29.10 -8.79
CA ALA A 679 -13.71 28.73 -7.53
C ALA A 679 -14.59 29.09 -6.33
N LEU A 680 -15.21 30.28 -6.30
CA LEU A 680 -16.14 30.71 -5.24
C LEU A 680 -17.38 29.81 -5.16
N THR A 681 -17.90 29.37 -6.30
CA THR A 681 -19.00 28.40 -6.36
C THR A 681 -18.61 27.07 -5.72
N LEU A 682 -17.46 26.49 -6.10
CA LEU A 682 -16.96 25.23 -5.54
C LEU A 682 -16.68 25.34 -4.03
N LEU A 683 -16.03 26.41 -3.58
CA LEU A 683 -15.76 26.65 -2.16
C LEU A 683 -17.04 26.77 -1.32
N SER A 684 -18.16 27.15 -1.94
CA SER A 684 -19.46 27.21 -1.24
C SER A 684 -20.04 25.83 -0.94
N PHE A 685 -19.67 24.78 -1.69
CA PHE A 685 -20.02 23.39 -1.34
C PHE A 685 -19.20 22.84 -0.16
N ALA A 686 -18.05 23.45 0.13
CA ALA A 686 -17.13 23.05 1.19
C ALA A 686 -17.08 24.06 2.35
N GLU A 687 -18.06 24.95 2.48
CA GLU A 687 -17.98 26.08 3.43
C GLU A 687 -17.93 25.71 4.92
N ASN A 688 -18.19 24.43 5.26
CA ASN A 688 -18.05 23.87 6.60
C ASN A 688 -16.63 23.35 6.89
N TYR A 689 -15.72 23.44 5.92
CA TYR A 689 -14.30 23.17 6.08
C TYR A 689 -13.53 24.50 6.24
N PRO A 690 -12.73 24.69 7.32
CA PRO A 690 -12.15 26.00 7.63
C PRO A 690 -11.30 26.58 6.51
N ILE A 691 -10.48 25.74 5.87
CA ILE A 691 -9.57 26.18 4.80
C ILE A 691 -10.36 26.67 3.59
N ALA A 692 -11.45 26.00 3.23
CA ALA A 692 -12.34 26.46 2.15
C ALA A 692 -12.96 27.83 2.47
N ALA A 693 -13.38 28.03 3.73
CA ALA A 693 -13.95 29.30 4.18
C ALA A 693 -12.92 30.45 4.17
N TYR A 694 -11.67 30.21 4.58
CA TYR A 694 -10.59 31.21 4.45
C TYR A 694 -10.31 31.56 2.99
N LYS A 695 -10.25 30.57 2.11
CA LYS A 695 -10.07 30.80 0.66
C LYS A 695 -11.23 31.58 0.07
N LYS A 696 -12.46 31.27 0.44
CA LYS A 696 -13.66 32.00 0.02
C LYS A 696 -13.59 33.46 0.46
N ALA A 697 -13.23 33.73 1.71
CA ALA A 697 -13.04 35.09 2.23
C ALA A 697 -11.99 35.87 1.42
N TRP A 698 -10.83 35.24 1.17
CA TRP A 698 -9.77 35.82 0.36
C TRP A 698 -10.21 36.17 -1.07
N LEU A 699 -10.92 35.27 -1.75
CA LEU A 699 -11.40 35.52 -3.10
C LEU A 699 -12.47 36.62 -3.16
N LEU A 700 -13.38 36.67 -2.17
CA LEU A 700 -14.37 37.75 -2.05
C LEU A 700 -13.69 39.12 -1.84
N HIS A 701 -12.67 39.17 -0.99
CA HIS A 701 -11.84 40.36 -0.79
C HIS A 701 -11.19 40.80 -2.10
N LYS A 702 -10.56 39.86 -2.83
CA LYS A 702 -9.92 40.14 -4.13
C LYS A 702 -10.92 40.64 -5.19
N SER A 703 -12.19 40.22 -5.12
CA SER A 703 -13.27 40.72 -5.99
C SER A 703 -13.93 42.03 -5.51
N GLY A 704 -13.54 42.56 -4.34
CA GLY A 704 -14.08 43.79 -3.76
C GLY A 704 -15.36 43.64 -2.91
N ASP A 705 -15.81 42.40 -2.64
CA ASP A 705 -16.92 42.14 -1.72
C ASP A 705 -16.40 41.99 -0.28
N GLU A 706 -16.11 43.13 0.34
CA GLU A 706 -15.57 43.17 1.70
C GLU A 706 -16.57 42.69 2.76
N ALA A 707 -17.87 42.88 2.52
CA ALA A 707 -18.91 42.45 3.44
C ALA A 707 -19.02 40.91 3.45
N GLY A 708 -19.12 40.30 2.27
CA GLY A 708 -19.12 38.84 2.13
C GLY A 708 -17.81 38.21 2.61
N SER A 709 -16.68 38.84 2.30
CA SER A 709 -15.36 38.44 2.78
C SER A 709 -15.29 38.35 4.31
N MET A 710 -15.72 39.40 5.01
CA MET A 710 -15.71 39.43 6.48
C MET A 710 -16.63 38.36 7.08
N ILE A 711 -17.82 38.14 6.49
CA ILE A 711 -18.74 37.10 6.94
C ILE A 711 -18.10 35.71 6.81
N ALA A 712 -17.45 35.42 5.67
CA ALA A 712 -16.77 34.15 5.45
C ALA A 712 -15.56 33.96 6.40
N LEU A 713 -14.80 35.03 6.66
CA LEU A 713 -13.65 35.01 7.56
C LEU A 713 -14.05 34.74 9.01
N GLU A 714 -15.08 35.42 9.53
CA GLU A 714 -15.59 35.18 10.88
C GLU A 714 -16.15 33.76 11.01
N LYS A 715 -16.83 33.25 9.96
CA LYS A 715 -17.26 31.84 9.90
C LYS A 715 -16.09 30.87 9.96
N ALA A 716 -15.01 31.13 9.21
CA ALA A 716 -13.80 30.30 9.24
C ALA A 716 -13.16 30.27 10.65
N ASN A 717 -13.02 31.44 11.29
CA ASN A 717 -12.52 31.56 12.66
C ASN A 717 -13.44 30.92 13.70
N ALA A 718 -14.74 30.75 13.44
CA ALA A 718 -15.65 30.08 14.37
C ALA A 718 -15.58 28.54 14.30
N GLN A 719 -15.08 27.96 13.21
CA GLN A 719 -15.09 26.51 12.98
C GLN A 719 -14.02 25.75 13.81
N SER A 720 -14.28 24.48 14.09
CA SER A 720 -13.39 23.59 14.84
C SER A 720 -12.12 23.23 14.03
N PRO A 721 -10.94 23.11 14.68
CA PRO A 721 -9.73 22.55 14.06
C PRO A 721 -9.68 21.00 14.08
N GLU A 722 -10.70 20.36 14.65
CA GLU A 722 -10.81 18.89 14.75
C GLU A 722 -10.68 18.24 13.38
N VAL A 723 -9.63 17.43 13.18
CA VAL A 723 -9.39 16.67 11.95
C VAL A 723 -9.30 17.57 10.68
N VAL A 724 -8.75 18.77 10.84
CA VAL A 724 -8.49 19.73 9.73
C VAL A 724 -7.01 19.69 9.36
N PHE A 725 -6.68 18.94 8.29
CA PHE A 725 -5.29 18.63 7.89
C PHE A 725 -4.92 19.28 6.53
N PRO A 726 -4.70 20.61 6.49
CA PRO A 726 -4.35 21.30 5.25
C PRO A 726 -2.96 20.89 4.76
N PHE A 727 -2.81 20.81 3.43
CA PHE A 727 -1.55 20.38 2.83
C PHE A 727 -1.11 21.16 1.59
N ARG A 728 -1.94 22.08 1.10
CA ARG A 728 -1.71 22.77 -0.19
C ARG A 728 -1.04 24.13 0.02
N PRO A 729 0.16 24.37 -0.54
CA PRO A 729 0.86 25.66 -0.43
C PRO A 729 0.05 26.86 -0.96
N THR A 730 -0.80 26.63 -1.96
CA THR A 730 -1.72 27.61 -2.56
C THR A 730 -2.69 28.24 -1.54
N SER A 731 -2.96 27.56 -0.41
CA SER A 731 -3.81 28.08 0.66
C SER A 731 -3.11 29.12 1.56
N LEU A 732 -1.77 29.18 1.55
CA LEU A 732 -0.99 30.06 2.43
C LEU A 732 -1.34 31.54 2.23
N LYS A 733 -1.50 32.00 0.99
CA LYS A 733 -1.83 33.41 0.69
C LYS A 733 -3.13 33.86 1.37
N ALA A 734 -4.15 33.01 1.38
CA ALA A 734 -5.43 33.30 2.04
C ALA A 734 -5.28 33.33 3.57
N LEU A 735 -4.50 32.41 4.14
CA LEU A 735 -4.25 32.35 5.58
C LEU A 735 -3.40 33.54 6.06
N GLU A 736 -2.33 33.87 5.36
CA GLU A 736 -1.46 35.01 5.65
C GLU A 736 -2.24 36.32 5.61
N TRP A 737 -3.11 36.51 4.60
CA TRP A 737 -4.03 37.64 4.55
C TRP A 737 -5.00 37.62 5.74
N ALA A 738 -5.69 36.51 5.99
CA ALA A 738 -6.67 36.39 7.07
C ALA A 738 -6.07 36.74 8.43
N LYS A 739 -4.83 36.31 8.68
CA LYS A 739 -4.05 36.61 9.90
C LYS A 739 -3.86 38.11 10.12
N THR A 740 -3.76 38.92 9.06
CA THR A 740 -3.63 40.39 9.17
C THR A 740 -4.95 41.10 9.47
N ILE A 741 -6.08 40.49 9.08
CA ILE A 741 -7.41 41.12 9.15
C ILE A 741 -8.15 40.72 10.44
N ARG A 742 -8.16 39.42 10.76
CA ARG A 742 -8.77 38.84 11.96
C ARG A 742 -7.87 37.72 12.51
N PRO A 743 -6.87 38.06 13.34
CA PRO A 743 -5.96 37.07 13.89
C PRO A 743 -6.68 36.00 14.71
N ASP A 744 -6.33 34.73 14.47
CA ASP A 744 -6.73 33.57 15.27
C ASP A 744 -5.55 32.59 15.31
N TRP A 745 -5.35 31.91 16.44
CA TRP A 745 -4.23 30.96 16.59
C TRP A 745 -4.35 29.80 15.58
N LYS A 746 -5.57 29.42 15.17
CA LYS A 746 -5.83 28.36 14.18
C LYS A 746 -5.24 28.70 12.82
N ILE A 747 -5.21 29.97 12.43
CA ILE A 747 -4.61 30.39 11.16
C ILE A 747 -3.12 30.03 11.15
N SER A 748 -2.40 30.37 12.23
CA SER A 748 -0.97 30.03 12.36
C SER A 748 -0.73 28.52 12.53
N TYR A 749 -1.67 27.80 13.16
CA TYR A 749 -1.65 26.34 13.20
C TYR A 749 -1.80 25.73 11.79
N TYR A 750 -2.76 26.19 10.98
CA TYR A 750 -2.96 25.71 9.62
C TYR A 750 -1.78 26.07 8.70
N GLU A 751 -1.25 27.29 8.78
CA GLU A 751 0.00 27.66 8.10
C GLU A 751 1.14 26.71 8.49
N GLY A 752 1.33 26.46 9.79
CA GLY A 752 2.40 25.59 10.28
C GLY A 752 2.26 24.15 9.80
N LEU A 753 1.04 23.59 9.71
CA LEU A 753 0.82 22.27 9.13
C LEU A 753 1.17 22.22 7.64
N ILE A 754 0.84 23.26 6.87
CA ILE A 754 1.21 23.35 5.46
C ILE A 754 2.73 23.45 5.31
N TYR A 755 3.42 24.27 6.11
CA TYR A 755 4.89 24.33 6.05
C TYR A 755 5.54 22.98 6.43
N TRP A 756 4.98 22.30 7.44
CA TRP A 756 5.51 21.00 7.88
C TRP A 756 5.36 19.90 6.83
N VAL A 757 4.18 19.71 6.20
CA VAL A 757 4.04 18.70 5.13
C VAL A 757 4.99 18.96 3.95
N ASN A 758 5.32 20.24 3.73
CA ASN A 758 6.26 20.68 2.71
C ASN A 758 7.72 20.74 3.22
N GLN A 759 8.04 20.01 4.30
CA GLN A 759 9.37 19.81 4.90
C GLN A 759 10.02 21.03 5.58
N ASP A 760 9.32 22.15 5.73
CA ASP A 760 9.80 23.30 6.53
C ASP A 760 9.34 23.18 8.00
N LYS A 761 9.93 22.20 8.70
CA LYS A 761 9.67 21.92 10.13
C LYS A 761 10.05 23.09 11.03
N ALA A 762 11.07 23.86 10.65
CA ALA A 762 11.55 24.99 11.44
C ALA A 762 10.52 26.13 11.44
N LYS A 763 9.98 26.49 10.26
CA LYS A 763 8.93 27.50 10.16
C LYS A 763 7.61 27.04 10.77
N ALA A 764 7.27 25.76 10.61
CA ALA A 764 6.13 25.16 11.29
C ALA A 764 6.22 25.32 12.81
N LEU A 765 7.37 24.96 13.40
CA LEU A 765 7.60 25.11 14.83
C LEU A 765 7.51 26.58 15.27
N ALA A 766 8.12 27.50 14.53
CA ALA A 766 8.06 28.94 14.84
C ALA A 766 6.61 29.47 14.84
N LEU A 767 5.78 29.06 13.86
CA LEU A 767 4.36 29.41 13.81
C LEU A 767 3.58 28.82 14.99
N PHE A 768 3.86 27.56 15.35
CA PHE A 768 3.23 26.91 16.49
C PHE A 768 3.64 27.53 17.83
N GLU A 769 4.87 28.00 17.97
CA GLU A 769 5.33 28.71 19.19
C GLU A 769 4.67 30.08 19.32
N GLY A 770 4.31 30.73 18.20
CA GLY A 770 3.54 31.97 18.18
C GLY A 770 2.07 31.81 18.60
N CYS A 771 1.51 30.60 18.62
CA CYS A 771 0.13 30.36 19.04
C CYS A 771 -0.01 30.49 20.57
N SER A 772 -0.89 31.38 21.04
CA SER A 772 -1.24 31.56 22.45
C SER A 772 -2.71 31.23 22.73
N GLY A 773 -3.00 30.59 23.87
CA GLY A 773 -4.38 30.40 24.34
C GLY A 773 -5.18 29.31 23.61
N ALA A 774 -4.53 28.44 22.83
CA ALA A 774 -5.20 27.32 22.17
C ALA A 774 -5.82 26.38 23.21
N ASN A 775 -7.12 26.13 23.11
CA ASN A 775 -7.86 25.15 23.90
C ASN A 775 -8.12 23.88 23.09
N TYR A 776 -7.04 23.28 22.57
CA TYR A 776 -7.08 22.11 21.70
C TYR A 776 -5.85 21.23 21.99
N ALA A 777 -6.04 20.11 22.69
CA ALA A 777 -4.92 19.23 23.08
C ALA A 777 -4.12 18.68 21.89
N PRO A 778 -4.73 18.27 20.76
CA PRO A 778 -3.99 17.77 19.60
C PRO A 778 -2.98 18.78 19.03
N PHE A 779 -3.25 20.08 19.09
CA PHE A 779 -2.27 21.11 18.70
C PHE A 779 -0.97 21.01 19.52
N TYR A 780 -1.08 20.85 20.84
CA TYR A 780 0.10 20.71 21.70
C TYR A 780 0.81 19.37 21.47
N LEU A 781 0.09 18.29 21.17
CA LEU A 781 0.68 17.00 20.81
C LEU A 781 1.47 17.09 19.48
N SER A 782 0.89 17.74 18.46
CA SER A 782 1.57 18.02 17.19
C SER A 782 2.82 18.88 17.41
N ARG A 783 2.72 19.98 18.18
CA ARG A 783 3.88 20.84 18.50
C ARG A 783 4.96 20.11 19.30
N ALA A 784 4.58 19.25 20.24
CA ALA A 784 5.51 18.45 21.03
C ALA A 784 6.33 17.48 20.16
N SER A 785 5.76 16.99 19.04
CA SER A 785 6.48 16.09 18.13
C SER A 785 7.62 16.77 17.35
N LEU A 786 7.59 18.10 17.24
CA LEU A 786 8.65 18.92 16.64
C LEU A 786 9.70 19.40 17.67
N LYS A 787 9.56 19.01 18.94
CA LYS A 787 10.42 19.45 20.05
C LYS A 787 11.14 18.27 20.70
N GLU A 788 12.18 18.59 21.47
CA GLU A 788 12.94 17.64 22.28
C GLU A 788 13.09 18.13 23.73
N GLY A 789 13.56 17.26 24.63
CA GLY A 789 13.88 17.62 26.01
C GLY A 789 12.71 18.20 26.83
N GLU A 790 13.01 19.19 27.68
CA GLU A 790 12.03 19.84 28.58
C GLU A 790 10.95 20.62 27.84
N SER A 791 11.25 21.20 26.67
CA SER A 791 10.28 21.97 25.89
C SER A 791 9.18 21.05 25.32
N ARG A 792 9.54 19.83 24.91
CA ARG A 792 8.58 18.79 24.56
C ARG A 792 7.69 18.40 25.74
N LEU A 793 8.28 18.14 26.91
CA LEU A 793 7.50 17.76 28.10
C LEU A 793 6.49 18.84 28.50
N THR A 794 6.89 20.11 28.41
CA THR A 794 6.01 21.25 28.68
C THR A 794 4.75 21.20 27.81
N ASP A 795 4.89 20.91 26.52
CA ASP A 795 3.75 20.78 25.61
C ASP A 795 2.89 19.54 25.90
N LEU A 796 3.51 18.40 26.24
CA LEU A 796 2.76 17.20 26.63
C LEU A 796 1.94 17.41 27.91
N LEU A 797 2.51 18.07 28.92
CA LEU A 797 1.80 18.43 30.15
C LEU A 797 0.72 19.47 29.87
N LYS A 798 0.95 20.39 28.93
CA LYS A 798 -0.07 21.35 28.52
C LYS A 798 -1.23 20.67 27.79
N ALA A 799 -0.93 19.71 26.91
CA ALA A 799 -1.94 18.86 26.28
C ALA A 799 -2.78 18.15 27.35
N GLU A 800 -2.14 17.61 28.39
CA GLU A 800 -2.82 16.91 29.50
C GLU A 800 -3.75 17.82 30.30
N GLN A 801 -3.34 19.07 30.54
CA GLN A 801 -4.19 20.06 31.19
C GLN A 801 -5.42 20.43 30.36
N VAL A 802 -5.30 20.44 29.04
CA VAL A 802 -6.41 20.76 28.12
C VAL A 802 -7.36 19.57 28.00
N ASP A 803 -6.82 18.40 27.71
CA ASP A 803 -7.57 17.15 27.67
C ASP A 803 -6.68 15.95 28.06
N GLU A 804 -7.13 15.25 29.08
CA GLU A 804 -6.52 14.01 29.57
C GLU A 804 -6.97 12.81 28.72
N SER A 805 -6.80 12.88 27.41
CA SER A 805 -7.08 11.79 26.47
C SER A 805 -6.07 10.64 26.63
N TRP A 806 -6.43 9.45 26.13
CA TRP A 806 -5.49 8.32 26.13
C TRP A 806 -4.24 8.63 25.28
N ARG A 807 -4.35 9.42 24.21
CA ARG A 807 -3.22 9.85 23.37
C ARG A 807 -2.24 10.71 24.15
N THR A 808 -2.76 11.63 24.96
CA THR A 808 -1.93 12.43 25.86
C THR A 808 -1.18 11.56 26.87
N GLY A 809 -1.88 10.62 27.49
CA GLY A 809 -1.25 9.65 28.39
C GLY A 809 -0.19 8.81 27.70
N PHE A 810 -0.46 8.32 26.49
CA PHE A 810 0.47 7.53 25.70
C PHE A 810 1.73 8.32 25.33
N ALA A 811 1.57 9.58 24.91
CA ALA A 811 2.69 10.47 24.59
C ALA A 811 3.57 10.77 25.81
N LEU A 812 2.96 11.04 26.98
CA LEU A 812 3.69 11.24 28.23
C LEU A 812 4.45 9.98 28.67
N ILE A 813 3.81 8.80 28.62
CA ILE A 813 4.48 7.54 28.96
C ILE A 813 5.68 7.30 28.04
N ASN A 814 5.51 7.48 26.72
CA ASN A 814 6.60 7.33 25.76
C ASN A 814 7.75 8.32 26.02
N TYR A 815 7.44 9.57 26.37
CA TYR A 815 8.46 10.56 26.75
C TYR A 815 9.29 10.09 27.95
N TYR A 816 8.62 9.66 29.03
CA TYR A 816 9.33 9.20 30.23
C TYR A 816 10.14 7.92 29.96
N ILE A 817 9.61 7.00 29.14
CA ILE A 817 10.34 5.80 28.70
C ILE A 817 11.60 6.19 27.89
N SER A 818 11.50 7.09 26.90
CA SER A 818 12.65 7.49 26.08
C SER A 818 13.75 8.20 26.86
N ASN A 819 13.42 8.77 28.02
CA ASN A 819 14.35 9.45 28.92
C ASN A 819 14.78 8.56 30.12
N ASN A 820 14.47 7.27 30.11
CA ASN A 820 14.76 6.31 31.21
C ASN A 820 14.14 6.71 32.57
N GLN A 821 13.08 7.52 32.56
CA GLN A 821 12.34 7.98 33.74
C GLN A 821 11.22 6.97 34.07
N TRP A 822 11.61 5.74 34.38
CA TRP A 822 10.69 4.60 34.51
C TRP A 822 9.64 4.75 35.62
N GLN A 823 9.99 5.39 36.74
CA GLN A 823 9.06 5.60 37.85
C GLN A 823 7.92 6.54 37.46
N GLN A 824 8.22 7.64 36.76
CA GLN A 824 7.23 8.55 36.20
C GLN A 824 6.34 7.84 35.15
N ALA A 825 6.94 6.99 34.30
CA ALA A 825 6.18 6.19 33.35
C ALA A 825 5.18 5.23 34.05
N VAL A 826 5.55 4.66 35.19
CA VAL A 826 4.64 3.84 36.03
C VAL A 826 3.50 4.69 36.60
N GLU A 827 3.79 5.89 37.10
CA GLU A 827 2.78 6.79 37.68
C GLU A 827 1.73 7.23 36.65
N ILE A 828 2.18 7.72 35.49
CA ILE A 828 1.31 8.09 34.38
C ILE A 828 0.57 6.86 33.83
N GLY A 829 1.28 5.74 33.60
CA GLY A 829 0.68 4.50 33.14
C GLY A 829 -0.44 4.02 34.05
N LYS A 830 -0.24 4.08 35.37
CA LYS A 830 -1.24 3.74 36.39
C LYS A 830 -2.45 4.68 36.34
N LYS A 831 -2.23 5.98 36.17
CA LYS A 831 -3.31 6.99 36.01
C LYS A 831 -4.17 6.66 34.79
N TYR A 832 -3.55 6.47 33.62
CA TYR A 832 -4.26 6.31 32.36
C TYR A 832 -4.88 4.92 32.15
N ILE A 833 -4.26 3.84 32.63
CA ILE A 833 -4.89 2.51 32.55
C ILE A 833 -6.14 2.42 33.43
N LYS A 834 -6.21 3.19 34.53
CA LYS A 834 -7.41 3.29 35.35
C LYS A 834 -8.54 4.00 34.59
N LYS A 835 -8.21 5.01 33.78
CA LYS A 835 -9.16 5.81 32.99
C LYS A 835 -9.59 5.08 31.70
N TYR A 836 -8.67 4.36 31.08
CA TYR A 836 -8.86 3.64 29.81
C TYR A 836 -8.46 2.16 29.94
N PRO A 837 -9.17 1.35 30.74
CA PRO A 837 -8.77 -0.02 31.08
C PRO A 837 -8.71 -0.98 29.89
N SER A 838 -9.46 -0.69 28.82
CA SER A 838 -9.47 -1.50 27.59
C SER A 838 -8.46 -1.03 26.54
N ASN A 839 -7.74 0.08 26.76
CA ASN A 839 -6.77 0.59 25.80
C ASN A 839 -5.44 -0.17 25.96
N TYR A 840 -5.21 -1.13 25.06
CA TYR A 840 -4.03 -1.98 25.13
C TYR A 840 -2.73 -1.22 24.80
N TYR A 841 -2.76 -0.11 24.06
CA TYR A 841 -1.56 0.71 23.82
C TYR A 841 -0.98 1.26 25.13
N ILE A 842 -1.85 1.84 25.98
CA ILE A 842 -1.47 2.26 27.34
C ILE A 842 -1.08 1.05 28.18
N GLY A 843 -1.86 -0.03 28.11
CA GLY A 843 -1.61 -1.26 28.85
C GLY A 843 -0.21 -1.85 28.61
N LEU A 844 0.21 -1.95 27.36
CA LEU A 844 1.53 -2.48 26.97
C LEU A 844 2.68 -1.57 27.42
N LYS A 845 2.54 -0.24 27.25
CA LYS A 845 3.56 0.71 27.71
C LYS A 845 3.67 0.74 29.23
N TYR A 846 2.54 0.67 29.93
CA TYR A 846 2.52 0.55 31.39
C TYR A 846 3.13 -0.78 31.86
N ALA A 847 2.83 -1.90 31.19
CA ALA A 847 3.45 -3.19 31.47
C ALA A 847 4.98 -3.13 31.31
N LYS A 848 5.49 -2.49 30.24
CA LYS A 848 6.94 -2.28 30.07
C LYS A 848 7.53 -1.45 31.21
N ALA A 849 6.89 -0.36 31.62
CA ALA A 849 7.35 0.45 32.75
C ALA A 849 7.36 -0.33 34.08
N LEU A 850 6.34 -1.18 34.33
CA LEU A 850 6.33 -2.08 35.48
C LEU A 850 7.48 -3.09 35.42
N CYS A 851 7.77 -3.64 34.25
CA CYS A 851 8.87 -4.57 34.04
C CYS A 851 10.22 -3.92 34.39
N GLU A 852 10.50 -2.74 33.84
CA GLU A 852 11.77 -2.03 34.04
C GLU A 852 11.97 -1.52 35.49
N THR A 853 10.90 -1.34 36.25
CA THR A 853 10.94 -0.98 37.69
C THR A 853 10.97 -2.18 38.63
N GLY A 854 11.12 -3.40 38.12
CA GLY A 854 11.18 -4.62 38.95
C GLY A 854 9.82 -5.16 39.40
N GLN A 855 8.71 -4.57 38.95
CA GLN A 855 7.35 -4.99 39.30
C GLN A 855 6.86 -6.12 38.36
N TYR A 856 7.62 -7.23 38.31
CA TYR A 856 7.40 -8.31 37.35
C TYR A 856 6.05 -9.01 37.51
N GLN A 857 5.64 -9.35 38.74
CA GLN A 857 4.35 -10.02 38.96
C GLN A 857 3.16 -9.11 38.60
N PRO A 858 3.12 -7.82 39.00
CA PRO A 858 2.13 -6.88 38.48
C PRO A 858 2.12 -6.77 36.95
N CYS A 859 3.31 -6.72 36.31
CA CYS A 859 3.44 -6.69 34.85
C CYS A 859 2.79 -7.91 34.19
N ILE A 860 3.18 -9.12 34.62
CA ILE A 860 2.65 -10.40 34.12
C ILE A 860 1.12 -10.47 34.32
N SER A 861 0.62 -10.07 35.50
CA SER A 861 -0.82 -10.07 35.81
C SER A 861 -1.63 -9.06 35.00
N LEU A 862 -0.99 -7.97 34.53
CA LEU A 862 -1.62 -7.01 33.64
C LEU A 862 -1.68 -7.57 32.22
N LEU A 863 -0.56 -8.10 31.71
CA LEU A 863 -0.48 -8.71 30.38
C LEU A 863 -1.44 -9.88 30.20
N SER A 864 -1.66 -10.70 31.24
CA SER A 864 -2.62 -11.81 31.19
C SER A 864 -4.09 -11.38 31.08
N LYS A 865 -4.39 -10.07 31.24
CA LYS A 865 -5.75 -9.50 31.19
C LYS A 865 -5.98 -8.61 29.99
N ILE A 866 -4.91 -8.15 29.34
CA ILE A 866 -5.00 -7.32 28.14
C ILE A 866 -5.37 -8.21 26.96
N GLN A 867 -6.27 -7.72 26.11
CA GLN A 867 -6.49 -8.25 24.78
C GLN A 867 -5.86 -7.30 23.78
N VAL A 868 -4.81 -7.75 23.12
CA VAL A 868 -4.17 -7.02 22.02
C VAL A 868 -4.86 -7.41 20.72
N LEU A 869 -5.20 -6.41 19.90
CA LEU A 869 -5.54 -6.60 18.50
C LEU A 869 -4.31 -6.13 17.71
N PRO A 870 -3.46 -7.06 17.25
CA PRO A 870 -2.16 -6.71 16.72
C PRO A 870 -2.28 -6.01 15.36
N ASN A 871 -1.26 -5.23 15.04
CA ASN A 871 -0.94 -4.90 13.66
C ASN A 871 -0.07 -5.99 13.02
N GLU A 872 0.11 -5.93 11.70
CA GLU A 872 0.98 -6.89 11.01
C GLU A 872 2.40 -6.90 11.61
N GLY A 873 2.91 -8.10 11.93
CA GLY A 873 4.24 -8.27 12.54
C GLY A 873 4.36 -7.85 14.01
N SER A 874 3.26 -7.57 14.71
CA SER A 874 3.31 -7.16 16.12
C SER A 874 3.92 -8.23 17.03
N TYR A 875 4.89 -7.84 17.85
CA TYR A 875 5.55 -8.74 18.82
C TYR A 875 5.69 -8.13 20.23
N ALA A 876 5.37 -6.84 20.39
CA ALA A 876 5.68 -6.08 21.59
C ALA A 876 5.06 -6.69 22.87
N GLY A 877 3.82 -7.19 22.80
CA GLY A 877 3.16 -7.83 23.94
C GLY A 877 3.93 -9.04 24.47
N ARG A 878 4.34 -9.96 23.57
CA ARG A 878 5.15 -11.11 23.94
C ARG A 878 6.54 -10.72 24.41
N ALA A 879 7.17 -9.73 23.77
CA ALA A 879 8.48 -9.25 24.20
C ALA A 879 8.48 -8.86 25.68
N VAL A 880 7.53 -8.03 26.11
CA VAL A 880 7.42 -7.60 27.51
C VAL A 880 7.06 -8.76 28.44
N TYR A 881 6.20 -9.69 28.00
CA TYR A 881 5.84 -10.89 28.78
C TYR A 881 7.06 -11.79 29.03
N ARG A 882 7.84 -12.05 27.98
CA ARG A 882 9.07 -12.83 28.04
C ARG A 882 10.11 -12.15 28.93
N GLU A 883 10.35 -10.85 28.72
CA GLU A 883 11.26 -10.04 29.54
C GLU A 883 10.89 -10.10 31.03
N ALA A 884 9.62 -9.88 31.38
CA ALA A 884 9.18 -9.86 32.77
C ALA A 884 9.37 -11.22 33.47
N ASN A 885 9.14 -12.32 32.75
CA ASN A 885 9.40 -13.66 33.27
C ASN A 885 10.90 -13.93 33.46
N LEU A 886 11.73 -13.58 32.48
CA LEU A 886 13.18 -13.82 32.52
C LEU A 886 13.90 -12.93 33.53
N TYR A 887 13.53 -11.65 33.65
CA TYR A 887 14.07 -10.78 34.70
C TYR A 887 13.73 -11.29 36.09
N ARG A 888 12.50 -11.78 36.28
CA ARG A 888 12.12 -12.45 37.52
C ARG A 888 12.93 -13.73 37.76
N VAL A 889 13.24 -14.51 36.73
CA VAL A 889 14.15 -15.68 36.86
C VAL A 889 15.50 -15.25 37.41
N MET A 890 16.09 -14.18 36.84
CA MET A 890 17.39 -13.66 37.29
C MET A 890 17.39 -13.26 38.77
N GLU A 891 16.32 -12.64 39.28
CA GLU A 891 16.18 -12.31 40.71
C GLU A 891 15.95 -13.54 41.61
N LEU A 892 15.10 -14.47 41.17
CA LEU A 892 14.79 -15.68 41.92
C LEU A 892 16.00 -16.62 42.01
N LEU A 893 16.85 -16.66 40.98
CA LEU A 893 18.12 -17.38 40.99
C LEU A 893 19.07 -16.84 42.07
N ARG A 894 19.21 -15.50 42.19
CA ARG A 894 19.99 -14.87 43.27
C ARG A 894 19.45 -15.25 44.65
N SER A 895 18.14 -15.40 44.76
CA SER A 895 17.45 -15.78 45.99
C SER A 895 17.32 -17.31 46.20
N LYS A 896 17.91 -18.13 45.31
CA LYS A 896 17.85 -19.60 45.31
C LYS A 896 16.44 -20.21 45.34
N ASN A 897 15.44 -19.49 44.83
CA ASN A 897 14.06 -19.96 44.77
C ASN A 897 13.79 -20.76 43.50
N TYR A 898 14.45 -21.92 43.38
CA TYR A 898 14.51 -22.70 42.14
C TYR A 898 13.14 -23.17 41.65
N LYS A 899 12.19 -23.49 42.55
CA LYS A 899 10.83 -23.89 42.16
C LYS A 899 10.11 -22.78 41.38
N GLN A 900 10.24 -21.53 41.83
CA GLN A 900 9.65 -20.39 41.15
C GLN A 900 10.44 -20.03 39.88
N VAL A 901 11.76 -20.24 39.86
CA VAL A 901 12.57 -20.10 38.63
C VAL A 901 12.01 -20.99 37.53
N MET A 902 11.83 -22.29 37.78
CA MET A 902 11.31 -23.22 36.78
C MET A 902 9.95 -22.77 36.23
N LYS A 903 9.05 -22.32 37.11
CA LYS A 903 7.74 -21.81 36.69
C LYS A 903 7.85 -20.59 35.76
N SER A 904 8.71 -19.63 36.11
CA SER A 904 8.90 -18.43 35.29
C SER A 904 9.65 -18.72 33.97
N VAL A 905 10.60 -19.66 33.96
CA VAL A 905 11.26 -20.11 32.73
C VAL A 905 10.23 -20.73 31.77
N GLU A 906 9.40 -21.66 32.25
CA GLU A 906 8.37 -22.26 31.40
C GLU A 906 7.37 -21.22 30.89
N ALA A 907 6.93 -20.28 31.74
CA ALA A 907 6.07 -19.18 31.31
C ALA A 907 6.73 -18.32 30.23
N SER A 908 8.05 -18.08 30.27
CA SER A 908 8.74 -17.29 29.25
C SER A 908 8.76 -17.94 27.86
N LYS A 909 8.62 -19.27 27.78
CA LYS A 909 8.55 -20.04 26.53
C LYS A 909 7.18 -19.96 25.85
N GLU A 910 6.15 -19.48 26.56
CA GLU A 910 4.78 -19.39 26.03
C GLU A 910 4.64 -18.30 24.95
N TRP A 911 3.61 -18.46 24.11
CA TRP A 911 3.18 -17.51 23.09
C TRP A 911 1.70 -17.16 23.33
N PRO A 912 1.37 -16.27 24.29
CA PRO A 912 -0.01 -16.01 24.66
C PRO A 912 -0.75 -15.24 23.55
N GLU A 913 -1.76 -15.86 22.93
CA GLU A 913 -2.48 -15.27 21.81
C GLU A 913 -3.29 -14.02 22.19
N ASN A 914 -3.67 -13.87 23.46
CA ASN A 914 -4.28 -12.63 23.95
C ASN A 914 -3.35 -11.42 23.83
N LEU A 915 -2.05 -11.63 23.63
CA LEU A 915 -1.04 -10.61 23.35
C LEU A 915 -0.83 -10.36 21.85
N GLY A 916 -1.68 -10.92 20.99
CA GLY A 916 -1.69 -10.68 19.55
C GLY A 916 -0.55 -11.37 18.80
N VAL A 917 -0.06 -12.49 19.30
CA VAL A 917 1.02 -13.27 18.67
C VAL A 917 0.62 -14.73 18.53
N GLY A 918 1.09 -15.38 17.47
CA GLY A 918 1.05 -16.83 17.33
C GLY A 918 2.45 -17.44 17.47
N LYS A 919 2.53 -18.75 17.75
CA LYS A 919 3.79 -19.47 17.92
C LYS A 919 4.43 -19.83 16.55
N PRO A 920 5.69 -19.45 16.27
CA PRO A 920 6.47 -19.89 15.12
C PRO A 920 6.80 -21.39 15.17
N TYR A 921 7.41 -21.92 14.11
CA TYR A 921 7.98 -23.28 14.15
C TYR A 921 9.05 -23.40 15.23
N ASP A 922 9.14 -24.57 15.89
CA ASP A 922 10.07 -24.78 17.01
C ASP A 922 11.54 -24.54 16.62
N ASN A 923 11.92 -24.85 15.38
CA ASN A 923 13.27 -24.62 14.85
C ASN A 923 13.61 -23.14 14.60
N MET A 924 12.63 -22.24 14.67
CA MET A 924 12.81 -20.78 14.54
C MET A 924 12.93 -20.09 15.90
N ILE A 925 12.72 -20.80 17.01
CA ILE A 925 12.72 -20.23 18.36
C ILE A 925 14.11 -20.41 18.98
N ASP A 926 14.82 -19.29 19.20
CA ASP A 926 16.03 -19.29 20.02
C ASP A 926 15.66 -19.40 21.50
N SER A 927 15.91 -20.57 22.11
CA SER A 927 15.62 -20.84 23.53
C SER A 927 16.89 -20.85 24.40
N ARG A 928 18.04 -20.41 23.86
CA ARG A 928 19.32 -20.53 24.56
C ARG A 928 19.33 -19.82 25.92
N LEU A 929 18.69 -18.67 26.03
CA LEU A 929 18.65 -17.92 27.28
C LEU A 929 17.82 -18.64 28.35
N GLU A 930 16.64 -19.12 27.97
CA GLU A 930 15.77 -19.94 28.80
C GLU A 930 16.49 -21.18 29.32
N ASP A 931 17.10 -21.95 28.40
CA ASP A 931 17.79 -23.20 28.71
C ASP A 931 19.04 -22.96 29.58
N TYR A 932 19.78 -21.88 29.32
CA TYR A 932 20.93 -21.50 30.13
C TYR A 932 20.52 -21.14 31.56
N LEU A 933 19.45 -20.37 31.74
CA LEU A 933 18.92 -20.02 33.07
C LEU A 933 18.31 -21.23 33.78
N GLU A 934 17.65 -22.13 33.05
CA GLU A 934 17.17 -23.41 33.58
C GLU A 934 18.34 -24.27 34.09
N ALA A 935 19.43 -24.34 33.33
CA ALA A 935 20.65 -25.06 33.73
C ALA A 935 21.20 -24.55 35.06
N LYS A 936 21.22 -23.21 35.27
CA LYS A 936 21.65 -22.61 36.55
C LYS A 936 20.75 -23.00 37.72
N ALA A 937 19.44 -23.09 37.50
CA ALA A 937 18.50 -23.49 38.53
C ALA A 937 18.66 -24.96 38.92
N VAL A 938 18.74 -25.87 37.94
CA VAL A 938 18.82 -27.32 38.21
C VAL A 938 20.19 -27.71 38.79
N ALA A 939 21.28 -27.07 38.36
CA ALA A 939 22.58 -27.20 39.02
C ALA A 939 22.51 -26.75 40.49
N GLY A 940 21.84 -25.64 40.77
CA GLY A 940 21.60 -25.16 42.13
C GLY A 940 20.72 -26.09 43.00
N GLN A 941 19.93 -26.96 42.38
CA GLN A 941 19.15 -28.02 43.04
C GLN A 941 19.95 -29.33 43.22
N GLY A 942 21.15 -29.43 42.67
CA GLY A 942 22.01 -30.62 42.72
C GLY A 942 21.79 -31.62 41.58
N ASP A 943 21.02 -31.27 40.55
CA ASP A 943 20.82 -32.10 39.36
C ASP A 943 21.83 -31.73 38.25
N GLU A 944 23.08 -32.13 38.48
CA GLU A 944 24.21 -31.88 37.57
C GLU A 944 24.02 -32.54 36.20
N GLN A 945 23.31 -33.68 36.15
CA GLN A 945 23.05 -34.39 34.91
C GLN A 945 22.12 -33.58 33.99
N LYS A 946 21.00 -33.07 34.53
CA LYS A 946 20.10 -32.21 33.77
C LYS A 946 20.74 -30.87 33.41
N ALA A 947 21.54 -30.29 34.31
CA ALA A 947 22.30 -29.07 34.04
C ALA A 947 23.24 -29.24 32.83
N SER A 948 24.01 -30.33 32.82
CA SER A 948 24.96 -30.63 31.74
C SER A 948 24.24 -30.87 30.40
N ALA A 949 23.07 -31.52 30.42
CA ALA A 949 22.25 -31.73 29.22
C ALA A 949 21.75 -30.40 28.62
N LEU A 950 21.21 -29.49 29.45
CA LEU A 950 20.76 -28.17 29.02
C LEU A 950 21.91 -27.31 28.49
N LEU A 951 23.04 -27.26 29.21
CA LEU A 951 24.23 -26.54 28.73
C LEU A 951 24.75 -27.12 27.40
N SER A 952 24.65 -28.44 27.21
CA SER A 952 25.05 -29.07 25.94
C SER A 952 24.13 -28.66 24.79
N ALA A 953 22.83 -28.50 25.04
CA ALA A 953 21.88 -27.97 24.05
C ALA A 953 22.20 -26.50 23.69
N VAL A 954 22.46 -25.65 24.70
CA VAL A 954 22.85 -24.25 24.51
C VAL A 954 24.17 -24.12 23.72
N ALA A 955 25.16 -24.93 24.06
CA ALA A 955 26.44 -24.99 23.36
C ALA A 955 26.32 -25.50 21.92
N GLY A 956 25.39 -26.43 21.66
CA GLY A 956 25.19 -27.07 20.36
C GLY A 956 24.28 -26.30 19.39
N TYR A 957 23.79 -25.11 19.77
CA TYR A 957 22.93 -24.30 18.91
C TYR A 957 23.66 -23.87 17.63
N GLN A 958 23.00 -24.00 16.48
CA GLN A 958 23.58 -23.64 15.19
C GLN A 958 23.56 -22.13 14.99
N THR A 959 24.74 -21.53 14.83
CA THR A 959 24.89 -20.08 14.62
C THR A 959 24.67 -19.70 13.14
N SER A 960 24.00 -18.57 12.89
CA SER A 960 23.91 -17.99 11.55
C SER A 960 25.28 -17.54 11.05
N HIS A 961 25.55 -17.73 9.76
CA HIS A 961 26.73 -17.17 9.09
C HIS A 961 26.46 -15.77 8.53
N SER A 962 25.19 -15.36 8.44
CA SER A 962 24.78 -14.10 7.80
C SER A 962 24.68 -12.93 8.78
N TYR A 963 24.51 -13.20 10.08
CA TYR A 963 24.40 -12.17 11.11
C TYR A 963 24.83 -12.68 12.48
N PHE A 964 25.38 -11.79 13.30
CA PHE A 964 25.75 -12.09 14.68
C PHE A 964 24.52 -12.01 15.61
N ASN A 965 24.41 -12.95 16.55
CA ASN A 965 23.37 -12.96 17.57
C ASN A 965 24.02 -13.12 18.95
N SER A 966 23.59 -12.31 19.92
CA SER A 966 24.15 -12.24 21.27
C SER A 966 24.01 -13.51 22.09
N GLY A 967 23.06 -14.40 21.76
CA GLY A 967 22.97 -15.76 22.30
C GLY A 967 24.23 -16.59 22.05
N ASN A 968 25.10 -16.21 21.09
CA ASN A 968 26.40 -16.85 20.88
C ASN A 968 27.31 -16.73 22.12
N LEU A 969 27.15 -15.67 22.92
CA LEU A 969 27.79 -15.54 24.23
C LEU A 969 27.38 -16.68 25.17
N LEU A 970 26.09 -17.03 25.20
CA LEU A 970 25.59 -18.11 26.04
C LEU A 970 26.13 -19.47 25.59
N SER A 971 26.21 -19.72 24.29
CA SER A 971 26.85 -20.93 23.73
C SER A 971 28.32 -21.04 24.15
N ALA A 972 29.08 -19.95 24.06
CA ALA A 972 30.49 -19.92 24.46
C ALA A 972 30.68 -20.13 25.97
N LEU A 973 29.81 -19.54 26.80
CA LEU A 973 29.83 -19.74 28.25
C LEU A 973 29.44 -21.16 28.64
N ALA A 974 28.41 -21.73 28.00
CA ALA A 974 28.01 -23.12 28.21
C ALA A 974 29.13 -24.11 27.87
N LEU A 975 29.87 -23.89 26.77
CA LEU A 975 31.05 -24.68 26.43
C LEU A 975 32.14 -24.59 27.52
N ARG A 976 32.40 -23.39 28.06
CA ARG A 976 33.36 -23.21 29.16
C ARG A 976 32.93 -23.97 30.41
N GLU A 977 31.65 -23.93 30.75
CA GLU A 977 31.09 -24.63 31.92
C GLU A 977 31.06 -26.15 31.77
N LEU A 978 30.95 -26.66 30.54
CA LEU A 978 31.10 -28.08 30.22
C LEU A 978 32.56 -28.55 30.18
N GLY A 979 33.52 -27.68 30.49
CA GLY A 979 34.96 -27.98 30.45
C GLY A 979 35.57 -27.98 29.04
N LYS A 980 34.86 -27.49 28.02
CA LYS A 980 35.30 -27.43 26.61
C LYS A 980 35.91 -26.06 26.27
N GLU A 981 36.82 -25.57 27.10
CA GLU A 981 37.36 -24.21 27.01
C GLU A 981 38.09 -23.92 25.68
N SER A 982 38.79 -24.90 25.12
CA SER A 982 39.46 -24.77 23.82
C SER A 982 38.48 -24.59 22.65
N GLU A 983 37.26 -25.10 22.76
CA GLU A 983 36.20 -24.90 21.76
C GLU A 983 35.56 -23.52 21.92
N ALA A 984 35.24 -23.14 23.16
CA ALA A 984 34.70 -21.83 23.49
C ALA A 984 35.62 -20.67 23.03
N ASN A 985 36.93 -20.78 23.30
CA ASN A 985 37.90 -19.76 22.89
C ASN A 985 38.00 -19.64 21.36
N ARG A 986 37.93 -20.77 20.62
CA ARG A 986 37.93 -20.76 19.14
C ARG A 986 36.70 -20.04 18.58
N MET A 987 35.52 -20.33 19.12
CA MET A 987 34.28 -19.66 18.73
C MET A 987 34.36 -18.14 18.94
N VAL A 988 34.81 -17.70 20.12
CA VAL A 988 34.90 -16.26 20.42
C VAL A 988 35.94 -15.54 19.56
N THR A 989 37.06 -16.20 19.26
CA THR A 989 38.06 -15.63 18.33
C THR A 989 37.50 -15.49 16.91
N SER A 990 36.66 -16.41 16.45
CA SER A 990 36.11 -16.35 15.09
C SER A 990 35.18 -15.16 14.88
N TRP A 991 34.48 -14.69 15.92
CA TRP A 991 33.51 -13.59 15.81
C TRP A 991 34.10 -12.31 15.22
N SER A 992 35.34 -11.96 15.55
CA SER A 992 36.00 -10.76 14.98
C SER A 992 36.35 -10.89 13.50
N THR A 993 36.47 -12.13 13.00
CA THR A 993 36.75 -12.44 11.60
C THR A 993 35.47 -12.60 10.80
N ASP A 994 34.49 -13.29 11.38
CA ASP A 994 33.21 -13.61 10.73
C ASP A 994 32.27 -12.40 10.70
N PHE A 995 32.37 -11.53 11.71
CA PHE A 995 31.52 -10.34 11.87
C PHE A 995 32.37 -9.09 12.21
N PRO A 996 33.23 -8.64 11.27
CA PRO A 996 34.05 -7.46 11.49
C PRO A 996 33.17 -6.24 11.75
N GLU A 997 33.61 -5.36 12.67
CA GLU A 997 32.92 -4.11 13.04
C GLU A 997 31.52 -4.30 13.67
N ASN A 998 31.13 -5.53 14.01
CA ASN A 998 29.87 -5.79 14.70
C ASN A 998 29.99 -5.45 16.20
N ARG A 999 29.40 -4.32 16.62
CA ARG A 999 29.44 -3.86 18.02
C ARG A 999 28.86 -4.85 19.03
N ILE A 1000 27.87 -5.67 18.65
CA ILE A 1000 27.31 -6.70 19.54
C ILE A 1000 28.32 -7.83 19.73
N ALA A 1001 28.98 -8.28 18.66
CA ALA A 1001 30.04 -9.29 18.73
C ALA A 1001 31.23 -8.84 19.58
N GLU A 1002 31.64 -7.57 19.43
CA GLU A 1002 32.68 -6.97 20.26
C GLU A 1002 32.28 -6.93 21.74
N TRP A 1003 31.02 -6.57 22.04
CA TRP A 1003 30.49 -6.53 23.41
C TRP A 1003 30.47 -7.93 24.02
N CYS A 1004 29.96 -8.94 23.30
CA CYS A 1004 29.96 -10.33 23.72
C CYS A 1004 31.38 -10.84 23.99
N THR A 1005 32.35 -10.46 23.15
CA THR A 1005 33.77 -10.80 23.34
C THR A 1005 34.32 -10.22 24.64
N ALA A 1006 34.04 -8.94 24.91
CA ALA A 1006 34.46 -8.27 26.14
C ALA A 1006 33.89 -8.96 27.39
N ILE A 1007 32.59 -9.29 27.39
CA ILE A 1007 31.95 -10.02 28.49
C ILE A 1007 32.59 -11.41 28.68
N TYR A 1008 32.81 -12.16 27.60
CA TYR A 1008 33.40 -13.50 27.67
C TYR A 1008 34.82 -13.50 28.28
N ARG A 1009 35.61 -12.44 28.03
CA ARG A 1009 36.95 -12.23 28.57
C ARG A 1009 36.98 -11.62 29.98
N GLY A 1010 35.82 -11.25 30.53
CA GLY A 1010 35.72 -10.60 31.83
C GLY A 1010 36.05 -9.10 31.81
N GLU A 1011 36.10 -8.47 30.63
CA GLU A 1011 36.39 -7.05 30.43
C GLU A 1011 35.14 -6.17 30.69
N LYS A 1012 34.60 -6.22 31.92
CA LYS A 1012 33.29 -5.61 32.26
C LYS A 1012 33.22 -4.09 32.05
N GLU A 1013 34.27 -3.35 32.38
CA GLU A 1013 34.30 -1.88 32.23
C GLU A 1013 34.23 -1.47 30.76
N LYS A 1014 34.99 -2.17 29.90
CA LYS A 1014 34.95 -1.98 28.45
C LYS A 1014 33.58 -2.31 27.87
N ALA A 1015 32.99 -3.43 28.29
CA ALA A 1015 31.64 -3.79 27.86
C ALA A 1015 30.58 -2.74 28.28
N ALA A 1016 30.71 -2.17 29.49
CA ALA A 1016 29.82 -1.11 29.96
C ALA A 1016 30.00 0.21 29.19
N GLU A 1017 31.23 0.53 28.78
CA GLU A 1017 31.52 1.70 27.93
C GLU A 1017 30.89 1.58 26.54
N MET A 1018 30.96 0.40 25.93
CA MET A 1018 30.39 0.12 24.61
C MET A 1018 28.86 0.32 24.55
N LEU A 1019 28.15 0.10 25.66
CA LEU A 1019 26.70 0.32 25.71
C LEU A 1019 26.32 1.80 25.68
N LYS A 1020 27.25 2.73 25.96
CA LYS A 1020 26.99 4.18 25.96
C LYS A 1020 26.92 4.78 24.56
N SER A 1021 27.49 4.15 23.53
CA SER A 1021 27.61 4.67 22.16
C SER A 1021 26.58 4.10 21.17
N ARG A 1022 25.57 3.36 21.64
CA ARG A 1022 24.71 2.47 20.83
C ARG A 1022 23.59 3.15 20.01
N LYS A 1023 23.55 4.48 19.89
CA LYS A 1023 22.48 5.20 19.18
C LYS A 1023 22.80 5.43 17.69
N GLU A 1024 22.97 4.38 16.90
CA GLU A 1024 22.98 4.51 15.43
C GLU A 1024 22.15 3.35 14.85
N GLN A 1025 20.96 3.66 14.37
CA GLN A 1025 20.06 2.72 13.70
C GLN A 1025 20.30 2.83 12.19
N THR A 1026 20.29 1.71 11.48
CA THR A 1026 20.39 1.67 10.01
C THR A 1026 19.14 2.31 9.38
N ASP A 1027 19.33 3.14 8.35
CA ASP A 1027 18.30 3.95 7.67
C ASP A 1027 17.29 3.10 6.84
N THR A 1028 16.44 2.29 7.45
CA THR A 1028 15.36 1.56 6.73
C THR A 1028 14.09 2.40 6.59
N THR A 1029 13.15 1.98 5.73
CA THR A 1029 11.79 2.53 5.76
C THR A 1029 11.00 1.96 6.95
N PRO A 1030 9.98 2.68 7.47
CA PRO A 1030 9.14 2.21 8.57
C PRO A 1030 8.45 0.84 8.36
N TRP A 1031 8.28 0.39 7.12
CA TRP A 1031 7.60 -0.86 6.76
C TRP A 1031 8.57 -2.03 6.45
N GLU A 1032 9.87 -1.82 6.62
CA GLU A 1032 10.87 -2.87 6.40
C GLU A 1032 11.22 -3.61 7.69
N SER A 1033 11.25 -4.93 7.60
CA SER A 1033 11.83 -5.78 8.64
C SER A 1033 13.35 -5.80 8.50
N SER A 1034 14.08 -5.23 9.45
CA SER A 1034 15.53 -5.43 9.62
C SER A 1034 15.80 -6.53 10.65
N PHE A 1035 16.91 -7.26 10.51
CA PHE A 1035 17.34 -8.20 11.55
C PHE A 1035 17.59 -7.44 12.84
N ARG A 1036 16.92 -7.85 13.92
CA ARG A 1036 17.08 -7.30 15.25
C ARG A 1036 17.37 -8.44 16.22
N ASP A 1037 18.51 -8.34 16.90
CA ASP A 1037 18.82 -9.21 18.02
C ASP A 1037 17.87 -8.91 19.19
N SER A 1038 16.84 -9.75 19.34
CA SER A 1038 15.79 -9.61 20.35
C SER A 1038 16.24 -10.06 21.75
N ASP A 1039 17.36 -10.79 21.85
CA ASP A 1039 17.90 -11.30 23.11
C ASP A 1039 18.92 -10.36 23.74
N PHE A 1040 19.48 -9.42 22.97
CA PHE A 1040 20.59 -8.60 23.44
C PHE A 1040 20.31 -7.86 24.75
N GLU A 1041 19.16 -7.19 24.90
CA GLU A 1041 18.84 -6.47 26.14
C GLU A 1041 18.71 -7.41 27.35
N LEU A 1042 18.16 -8.62 27.13
CA LEU A 1042 18.01 -9.63 28.16
C LEU A 1042 19.38 -10.18 28.59
N ILE A 1043 20.26 -10.41 27.62
CA ILE A 1043 21.63 -10.88 27.88
C ILE A 1043 22.45 -9.77 28.55
N VAL A 1044 22.31 -8.50 28.14
CA VAL A 1044 22.93 -7.36 28.83
C VAL A 1044 22.48 -7.30 30.29
N ARG A 1045 21.20 -7.55 30.59
CA ARG A 1045 20.69 -7.54 31.98
C ARG A 1045 21.23 -8.70 32.83
N LEU A 1046 21.57 -9.83 32.20
CA LEU A 1046 22.09 -11.01 32.89
C LEU A 1046 23.50 -10.79 33.48
N PHE A 1047 24.34 -9.94 32.84
CA PHE A 1047 25.74 -9.70 33.19
C PHE A 1047 25.99 -8.35 33.84
#